data_AF-A0A833QCR6-F1
#
_entry.id   AF-A0A833QCR6-F1
#
_cell.length_a   1.000
_cell.length_b   1.000
_cell.length_c   1.000
_cell.angle_alpha   90.00
_cell.angle_beta   90.00
_cell.angle_gamma   90.00
#
_symmetry.space_group_name_H-M   'P 1'
#
loop_
_entity.id
_entity.type
_entity.pdbx_description
1 polymer ?
#
loop_
_entity_poly.entity_id
_entity_poly.type
_entity_poly.pdbx_seq_one_letter_code
_entity_poly.pdbx_strand_id
1 'polypeptide(L)'
;MKHCGFKYFYSCYGQENCESVIYTCLRLALIEALVLLTAALMVVRYILDMFRRRSSSPLLLFFLIMLATLPYALLDYTIGLMQLTKSNNDVYQVWAVVLITLRYSIRAVRPSGIYGKQNPLQDMMSSLWTANLLGTRATMLKIPLWLLWSLNSVRIILGFADTELISTRHRRHMRLLTEYMRTEHEHPPAEDCNAEYMKGYKYLVRGEDKQKVKSDPPEYRVRLKVTKEKKFITTNKVWEQKSSALLGEPNESNKLKDLCLAFALFKLLRRRFFGLPIHEAKQRKTKEFVLKGLLQENKYDRAFQIIEAELAFLNDFFFTRYAVMFARGFPFLRLVLSLSVIGVASFLTLIFRRSSHHLEGDLSETIHGIAITRTLLAILAFKEIWEMLTYVISDWTKVVLISNYVQNPWWTRCPAIVAPVKYLCKWKIGKRWHGHIWQYNLLQSFQYFRWSHHPLYTFIRLVLYRKLPGYKGNYRIRLLDEVKSAISESLKYLCNHPEDLGKYLSTAANSIHAELEQKIPLTSKFATETKKILVWHMATCYCEIDLAETSKNTSIFSSLTSPFLLKNLDSLDEGLQSHYTAATALSQYSAHLVALRSPLVPDRSLVATKLFRSTVVKTLGLLRSCRSRKEVLLELDNLADENDDDDDDDEDIIILKNGVRLGRSLLKEIKTDTKLWKFLEKFWAGYLLYLAANVGPDGHKESLSRGGEFLTHLWALLTHAGIFGKTRKDPPVALRNLEVDPNEQIYY
;
A
#
# COMPACT_ATOMS: atom_id res chain seq x y z
N MET A 1 23.90 -2.72 43.47
CA MET A 1 24.48 -3.42 44.63
C MET A 1 23.74 -4.68 45.07
N LYS A 2 22.41 -4.82 44.91
CA LYS A 2 21.73 -6.15 45.00
C LYS A 2 22.03 -7.11 43.83
N HIS A 3 22.71 -6.63 42.78
CA HIS A 3 22.99 -7.34 41.53
C HIS A 3 24.28 -8.18 41.51
N CYS A 4 25.23 -7.90 42.40
CA CYS A 4 26.37 -8.79 42.63
C CYS A 4 26.15 -9.40 44.00
N GLY A 5 26.23 -10.73 44.10
CA GLY A 5 26.02 -11.45 45.36
C GLY A 5 26.80 -10.81 46.49
N PHE A 6 26.12 -10.51 47.60
CA PHE A 6 26.66 -9.90 48.82
C PHE A 6 27.87 -10.65 49.41
N LYS A 7 28.16 -11.87 48.92
CA LYS A 7 29.26 -12.73 49.35
C LYS A 7 30.64 -12.35 48.79
N TYR A 8 30.74 -11.71 47.63
CA TYR A 8 32.03 -11.27 47.06
C TYR A 8 32.50 -9.92 47.61
N PHE A 9 31.56 -9.07 48.05
CA PHE A 9 31.89 -7.72 48.51
C PHE A 9 32.65 -7.72 49.86
N TYR A 10 32.44 -8.73 50.70
CA TYR A 10 33.15 -8.85 51.99
C TYR A 10 34.54 -9.50 51.88
N SER A 11 34.85 -10.21 50.80
CA SER A 11 36.14 -10.89 50.62
C SER A 11 37.18 -10.05 49.86
N CYS A 12 36.80 -8.88 49.33
CA CYS A 12 37.64 -8.03 48.47
C CYS A 12 37.91 -6.63 49.07
N TYR A 13 37.87 -6.50 50.40
CA TYR A 13 38.35 -5.29 51.07
C TYR A 13 39.88 -5.34 51.13
N GLY A 14 40.57 -4.87 50.06
CA GLY A 14 42.02 -4.62 50.13
C GLY A 14 42.89 -4.87 48.88
N GLN A 15 42.37 -5.13 47.68
CA GLN A 15 43.23 -5.35 46.49
C GLN A 15 42.70 -4.64 45.23
N GLU A 16 43.62 -4.23 44.36
CA GLU A 16 43.45 -3.56 43.03
C GLU A 16 42.49 -4.29 42.04
N ASN A 17 41.89 -5.41 42.44
CA ASN A 17 40.98 -6.24 41.65
C ASN A 17 39.50 -5.84 41.74
N CYS A 18 39.11 -4.89 42.61
CA CYS A 18 37.71 -4.49 42.74
C CYS A 18 37.19 -3.73 41.50
N GLU A 19 38.01 -2.86 40.91
CA GLU A 19 37.63 -2.14 39.69
C GLU A 19 37.44 -3.09 38.51
N SER A 20 38.36 -4.04 38.31
CA SER A 20 38.29 -4.99 37.20
C SER A 20 37.03 -5.87 37.26
N VAL A 21 36.62 -6.31 38.46
CA VAL A 21 35.39 -7.08 38.68
C VAL A 21 34.15 -6.24 38.38
N ILE A 22 34.09 -4.99 38.85
CA ILE A 22 32.98 -4.06 38.57
C ILE A 22 32.87 -3.79 37.06
N TYR A 23 33.99 -3.55 36.38
CA TYR A 23 34.02 -3.34 34.93
C TYR A 23 33.53 -4.59 34.18
N THR A 24 33.90 -5.80 34.60
CA THR A 24 33.41 -7.04 33.97
C THR A 24 31.91 -7.26 34.18
N CYS A 25 31.39 -6.99 35.38
CA CYS A 25 29.95 -7.11 35.68
C CYS A 25 29.12 -6.09 34.90
N LEU A 26 29.58 -4.84 34.83
CA LEU A 26 28.93 -3.79 34.05
C LEU A 26 28.91 -4.14 32.56
N ARG A 27 30.01 -4.71 32.03
CA ARG A 27 30.10 -5.16 30.65
C ARG A 27 29.17 -6.33 30.35
N LEU A 28 28.99 -7.26 31.29
CA LEU A 28 28.05 -8.38 31.18
C LEU A 28 26.60 -7.87 31.09
N ALA A 29 26.20 -7.03 32.04
CA ALA A 29 24.87 -6.43 32.08
C ALA A 29 24.58 -5.57 30.83
N LEU A 30 25.60 -4.89 30.30
CA LEU A 30 25.50 -4.16 29.04
C LEU A 30 25.21 -5.09 27.85
N ILE A 31 25.93 -6.22 27.73
CA ILE A 31 25.69 -7.20 26.65
C ILE A 31 24.26 -7.74 26.74
N GLU A 32 23.82 -8.14 27.94
CA GLU A 32 22.47 -8.66 28.18
C GLU A 32 21.39 -7.65 27.80
N ALA A 33 21.53 -6.40 28.25
CA ALA A 33 20.62 -5.32 27.91
C ALA A 33 20.58 -5.05 26.40
N LEU A 34 21.73 -5.03 25.73
CA LEU A 34 21.80 -4.82 24.28
C LEU A 34 21.20 -5.99 23.48
N VAL A 35 21.35 -7.23 23.93
CA VAL A 35 20.76 -8.41 23.31
C VAL A 35 19.23 -8.38 23.40
N LEU A 36 18.70 -8.07 24.57
CA LEU A 36 17.25 -7.91 24.75
C LEU A 36 16.72 -6.72 23.96
N LEU A 37 17.44 -5.59 23.96
CA LEU A 37 17.07 -4.39 23.19
C LEU A 37 17.06 -4.68 21.69
N THR A 38 18.09 -5.35 21.16
CA THR A 38 18.15 -5.71 19.73
C THR A 38 17.00 -6.62 19.33
N ALA A 39 16.74 -7.68 20.11
CA ALA A 39 15.61 -8.57 19.88
C ALA A 39 14.26 -7.84 19.97
N ALA A 40 14.07 -6.98 20.97
CA ALA A 40 12.84 -6.20 21.15
C ALA A 40 12.61 -5.23 19.98
N LEU A 41 13.63 -4.46 19.57
CA LEU A 41 13.53 -3.55 18.42
C LEU A 41 13.23 -4.31 17.13
N MET A 42 13.80 -5.50 16.97
CA MET A 42 13.53 -6.42 15.87
C MET A 42 12.06 -6.89 15.84
N VAL A 43 11.49 -7.27 16.98
CA VAL A 43 10.07 -7.65 17.10
C VAL A 43 9.15 -6.44 16.88
N VAL A 44 9.44 -5.30 17.48
CA VAL A 44 8.68 -4.06 17.29
C VAL A 44 8.65 -3.67 15.82
N ARG A 45 9.81 -3.73 15.14
CA ARG A 45 9.88 -3.51 13.69
C ARG A 45 9.00 -4.48 12.92
N TYR A 46 9.09 -5.77 13.22
CA TYR A 46 8.26 -6.79 12.58
C TYR A 46 6.77 -6.48 12.70
N ILE A 47 6.33 -6.11 13.91
CA ILE A 47 4.94 -5.72 14.18
C ILE A 47 4.55 -4.47 13.40
N LEU A 48 5.37 -3.43 13.41
CA LEU A 48 5.10 -2.19 12.69
C LEU A 48 5.09 -2.38 11.16
N ASP A 49 5.95 -3.24 10.61
CA ASP A 49 5.97 -3.56 9.18
C ASP A 49 4.65 -4.22 8.74
N MET A 50 3.97 -4.97 9.62
CA MET A 50 2.62 -5.48 9.35
C MET A 50 1.57 -4.37 9.26
N PHE A 51 1.68 -3.37 10.13
CA PHE A 51 0.76 -2.23 10.15
C PHE A 51 1.10 -1.16 9.11
N ARG A 52 2.30 -1.19 8.51
CA ARG A 52 2.75 -0.25 7.47
C ARG A 52 1.74 -0.10 6.33
N ARG A 53 1.11 -1.21 5.91
CA ARG A 53 0.07 -1.19 4.86
C ARG A 53 -1.20 -0.47 5.27
N ARG A 54 -1.52 -0.50 6.57
CA ARG A 54 -2.78 0.01 7.14
C ARG A 54 -2.65 1.43 7.68
N SER A 55 -1.43 1.90 7.87
CA SER A 55 -1.15 3.22 8.43
C SER A 55 -0.37 4.08 7.44
N SER A 56 -1.00 5.15 6.99
CA SER A 56 -0.37 6.26 6.29
C SER A 56 0.15 7.34 7.25
N SER A 57 0.33 7.02 8.54
CA SER A 57 0.83 8.01 9.51
C SER A 57 2.32 8.30 9.28
N PRO A 58 2.72 9.59 9.21
CA PRO A 58 4.11 9.97 8.94
C PRO A 58 5.03 9.58 10.11
N LEU A 59 4.52 9.59 11.34
CA LEU A 59 5.24 9.14 12.53
C LEU A 59 5.65 7.67 12.40
N LEU A 60 4.71 6.79 12.01
CA LEU A 60 4.99 5.37 11.83
C LEU A 60 6.04 5.14 10.73
N LEU A 61 5.98 5.90 9.63
CA LEU A 61 6.99 5.81 8.57
C LEU A 61 8.38 6.23 9.05
N PHE A 62 8.48 7.30 9.85
CA PHE A 62 9.74 7.74 10.46
C PHE A 62 10.30 6.67 11.42
N PHE A 63 9.47 6.16 12.33
CA PHE A 63 9.87 5.07 13.24
C PHE A 63 10.31 3.83 12.47
N LEU A 64 9.63 3.47 11.38
CA LEU A 64 10.05 2.37 10.50
C LEU A 64 11.40 2.61 9.82
N ILE A 65 11.72 3.85 9.43
CA ILE A 65 13.04 4.20 8.88
C ILE A 65 14.12 4.07 9.95
N MET A 66 13.89 4.59 11.15
CA MET A 66 14.85 4.46 12.27
C MET A 66 15.07 3.00 12.66
N LEU A 67 13.99 2.23 12.78
CA LEU A 67 14.02 0.79 13.00
C LEU A 67 14.59 0.02 11.80
N ALA A 68 14.77 0.67 10.64
CA ALA A 68 15.35 0.04 9.48
C ALA A 68 16.85 -0.22 9.64
N THR A 69 17.57 0.63 10.37
CA THR A 69 19.03 0.65 10.48
C THR A 69 19.54 0.34 11.88
N LEU A 70 18.91 0.92 12.91
CA LEU A 70 19.37 0.84 14.30
C LEU A 70 19.55 -0.60 14.83
N PRO A 71 18.61 -1.54 14.63
CA PRO A 71 18.75 -2.90 15.17
C PRO A 71 19.89 -3.68 14.52
N TYR A 72 20.26 -3.35 13.28
CA TYR A 72 21.37 -4.00 12.58
C TYR A 72 22.72 -3.51 13.07
N ALA A 73 22.87 -2.19 13.25
CA ALA A 73 24.09 -1.63 13.82
C ALA A 73 24.31 -2.14 15.25
N LEU A 74 23.25 -2.18 16.05
CA LEU A 74 23.30 -2.74 17.40
C LEU A 74 23.64 -4.23 17.39
N LEU A 75 23.12 -5.02 16.45
CA LEU A 75 23.46 -6.43 16.31
C LEU A 75 24.95 -6.66 15.99
N ASP A 76 25.48 -5.92 15.01
CA ASP A 76 26.88 -6.07 14.61
C ASP A 76 27.81 -5.65 15.77
N TYR A 77 27.43 -4.60 16.51
CA TYR A 77 28.12 -4.15 17.72
C TYR A 77 28.05 -5.18 18.88
N THR A 78 26.88 -5.77 19.15
CA THR A 78 26.73 -6.75 20.24
C THR A 78 27.52 -8.02 19.99
N ILE A 79 27.53 -8.51 18.74
CA ILE A 79 28.33 -9.69 18.38
C ILE A 79 29.83 -9.38 18.53
N GLY A 80 30.29 -8.20 18.10
CA GLY A 80 31.68 -7.78 18.33
C GLY A 80 32.04 -7.73 19.81
N LEU A 81 31.14 -7.21 20.65
CA LEU A 81 31.36 -7.14 22.10
C LEU A 81 31.43 -8.53 22.76
N MET A 82 30.62 -9.49 22.29
CA MET A 82 30.66 -10.90 22.75
C MET A 82 31.95 -11.63 22.37
N GLN A 83 32.62 -11.23 21.28
CA GLN A 83 33.90 -11.84 20.89
C GLN A 83 35.06 -11.36 21.76
N LEU A 84 34.99 -10.10 22.20
CA LEU A 84 36.01 -9.45 23.02
C LEU A 84 35.96 -9.88 24.50
N THR A 85 34.90 -10.54 24.95
CA THR A 85 34.83 -11.09 26.30
C THR A 85 35.55 -12.44 26.37
N LYS A 86 36.52 -12.54 27.29
CA LYS A 86 37.35 -13.74 27.50
C LYS A 86 36.62 -14.86 28.28
N SER A 87 35.38 -14.60 28.70
CA SER A 87 34.52 -15.51 29.46
C SER A 87 33.96 -16.61 28.54
N ASN A 88 34.20 -17.87 28.90
CA ASN A 88 33.69 -19.06 28.21
C ASN A 88 32.20 -19.26 28.52
N ASN A 89 31.34 -18.41 27.96
CA ASN A 89 29.90 -18.51 28.16
C ASN A 89 29.23 -19.07 26.90
N ASP A 90 28.89 -20.36 26.94
CA ASP A 90 28.17 -21.09 25.88
C ASP A 90 26.88 -20.37 25.44
N VAL A 91 26.29 -19.59 26.35
CA VAL A 91 25.09 -18.78 26.16
C VAL A 91 25.26 -17.71 25.06
N TYR A 92 26.45 -17.12 24.91
CA TYR A 92 26.69 -16.07 23.90
C TYR A 92 26.65 -16.59 22.46
N GLN A 93 27.04 -17.85 22.25
CA GLN A 93 26.93 -18.48 20.93
C GLN A 93 25.47 -18.68 20.54
N VAL A 94 24.63 -19.09 21.50
CA VAL A 94 23.18 -19.22 21.29
C VAL A 94 22.58 -17.87 20.93
N TRP A 95 22.92 -16.81 21.66
CA TRP A 95 22.43 -15.46 21.39
C TRP A 95 22.84 -14.97 20.00
N ALA A 96 24.11 -15.16 19.61
CA ALA A 96 24.58 -14.77 18.28
C ALA A 96 23.83 -15.49 17.15
N VAL A 97 23.65 -16.82 17.25
CA VAL A 97 22.93 -17.60 16.24
C VAL A 97 21.45 -17.22 16.18
N VAL A 98 20.79 -17.05 17.34
CA VAL A 98 19.38 -16.65 17.40
C VAL A 98 19.17 -15.25 16.85
N LEU A 99 20.00 -14.28 17.21
CA LEU A 99 19.88 -12.91 16.72
C LEU A 99 20.12 -12.80 15.21
N ILE A 100 21.07 -13.55 14.65
CA ILE A 100 21.29 -13.59 13.20
C ILE A 100 20.18 -14.33 12.46
N THR A 101 19.62 -15.39 13.07
CA THR A 101 18.43 -16.04 12.54
C THR A 101 17.26 -15.05 12.52
N LEU A 102 17.02 -14.32 13.61
CA LEU A 102 16.01 -13.26 13.71
C LEU A 102 16.24 -12.14 12.68
N ARG A 103 17.49 -11.69 12.50
CA ARG A 103 17.91 -10.69 11.50
C ARG A 103 17.42 -11.05 10.10
N TYR A 104 17.72 -12.26 9.65
CA TYR A 104 17.29 -12.76 8.35
C TYR A 104 15.78 -12.92 8.28
N SER A 105 15.20 -13.54 9.31
CA SER A 105 13.77 -13.82 9.43
C SER A 105 12.90 -12.56 9.38
N ILE A 106 13.36 -11.44 9.93
CA ILE A 106 12.67 -10.14 9.87
C ILE A 106 12.95 -9.43 8.56
N ARG A 107 14.16 -9.57 8.01
CA ARG A 107 14.50 -9.06 6.67
C ARG A 107 13.67 -9.72 5.57
N ALA A 108 13.24 -10.96 5.75
CA ALA A 108 12.35 -11.66 4.83
C ALA A 108 10.95 -11.01 4.72
N VAL A 109 10.59 -10.12 5.65
CA VAL A 109 9.36 -9.33 5.62
C VAL A 109 9.58 -7.94 5.01
N ARG A 110 10.83 -7.55 4.70
CA ARG A 110 11.10 -6.24 4.09
C ARG A 110 10.31 -6.07 2.79
N PRO A 111 9.84 -4.84 2.52
CA PRO A 111 9.40 -4.42 1.21
C PRO A 111 10.59 -4.29 0.26
N SER A 112 11.16 -5.43 -0.09
CA SER A 112 11.95 -5.61 -1.29
C SER A 112 11.05 -6.44 -2.19
N GLY A 113 10.15 -5.79 -2.93
CA GLY A 113 9.55 -6.47 -4.08
C GLY A 113 10.64 -6.93 -5.04
N ILE A 114 10.23 -7.53 -6.15
CA ILE A 114 11.14 -8.14 -7.13
C ILE A 114 12.29 -7.20 -7.57
N TYR A 115 12.12 -5.87 -7.47
CA TYR A 115 13.09 -4.85 -7.90
C TYR A 115 13.84 -4.15 -6.77
N GLY A 116 13.64 -4.52 -5.50
CA GLY A 116 14.47 -3.98 -4.43
C GLY A 116 15.86 -4.57 -4.53
N LYS A 117 16.89 -3.74 -4.82
CA LYS A 117 18.30 -4.16 -4.81
C LYS A 117 18.60 -4.78 -3.44
N GLN A 118 18.67 -6.11 -3.40
CA GLN A 118 19.14 -6.81 -2.22
C GLN A 118 20.67 -6.74 -2.23
N ASN A 119 21.27 -6.47 -1.08
CA ASN A 119 22.69 -6.71 -0.85
C ASN A 119 22.83 -8.08 -0.17
N PRO A 120 22.84 -9.20 -0.92
CA PRO A 120 22.93 -10.55 -0.35
C PRO A 120 24.28 -10.77 0.35
N LEU A 121 25.32 -10.05 -0.08
CA LEU A 121 26.67 -10.14 0.47
C LEU A 121 26.70 -9.91 1.98
N GLN A 122 25.94 -8.95 2.50
CA GLN A 122 25.93 -8.68 3.93
C GLN A 122 25.30 -9.82 4.75
N ASP A 123 24.22 -10.43 4.25
CA ASP A 123 23.55 -11.54 4.94
C ASP A 123 24.40 -12.82 4.86
N MET A 124 25.06 -13.07 3.72
CA MET A 124 26.01 -14.17 3.58
C MET A 124 27.24 -14.00 4.47
N MET A 125 27.81 -12.78 4.54
CA MET A 125 28.99 -12.49 5.36
C MET A 125 28.69 -12.63 6.86
N SER A 126 27.53 -12.17 7.33
CA SER A 126 27.10 -12.37 8.73
C SER A 126 26.83 -13.85 9.07
N SER A 127 26.30 -14.63 8.13
CA SER A 127 26.19 -16.10 8.28
C SER A 127 27.57 -16.76 8.36
N LEU A 128 28.54 -16.38 7.53
CA LEU A 128 29.90 -16.90 7.61
C LEU A 128 30.59 -16.51 8.93
N TRP A 129 30.35 -15.28 9.41
CA TRP A 129 30.93 -14.81 10.67
C TRP A 129 30.41 -15.60 11.89
N THR A 130 29.14 -16.03 11.87
CA THR A 130 28.60 -16.93 12.90
C THR A 130 29.11 -18.35 12.82
N ALA A 131 29.36 -18.88 11.61
CA ALA A 131 30.01 -20.19 11.47
C ALA A 131 31.41 -20.20 12.09
N ASN A 132 32.18 -19.13 11.90
CA ASN A 132 33.49 -18.99 12.52
C ASN A 132 33.40 -18.97 14.07
N LEU A 133 32.39 -18.27 14.61
CA LEU A 133 32.15 -18.24 16.05
C LEU A 133 31.81 -19.64 16.61
N LEU A 134 31.01 -20.43 15.87
CA LEU A 134 30.59 -21.79 16.24
C LEU A 134 31.74 -22.82 16.20
N GLY A 135 32.73 -22.63 15.33
CA GLY A 135 33.85 -23.55 15.17
C GLY A 135 34.81 -23.61 16.36
N THR A 136 34.86 -22.56 17.19
CA THR A 136 35.97 -22.36 18.12
C THR A 136 35.69 -22.80 19.58
N ARG A 137 34.44 -22.96 20.04
CA ARG A 137 34.17 -22.81 21.49
C ARG A 137 33.05 -23.65 22.16
N ALA A 138 32.43 -24.67 21.57
CA ALA A 138 31.43 -25.49 22.30
C ALA A 138 31.55 -27.01 22.05
N THR A 139 31.25 -27.85 23.04
CA THR A 139 31.23 -29.33 22.90
C THR A 139 29.80 -29.90 22.97
N MET A 140 28.97 -29.45 23.92
CA MET A 140 27.61 -30.00 24.14
C MET A 140 26.51 -29.37 23.27
N LEU A 141 26.60 -28.05 22.97
CA LEU A 141 25.61 -27.34 22.13
C LEU A 141 25.95 -27.34 20.64
N LYS A 142 27.05 -27.99 20.25
CA LYS A 142 27.58 -27.98 18.87
C LYS A 142 26.53 -28.42 17.85
N ILE A 143 25.94 -29.59 18.05
CA ILE A 143 25.00 -30.20 17.10
C ILE A 143 23.77 -29.30 16.85
N PRO A 144 22.98 -28.90 17.88
CA PRO A 144 21.78 -28.10 17.64
C PRO A 144 22.09 -26.70 17.10
N LEU A 145 23.23 -26.09 17.47
CA LEU A 145 23.62 -24.78 16.95
C LEU A 145 24.06 -24.82 15.49
N TRP A 146 24.87 -25.82 15.09
CA TRP A 146 25.23 -26.03 13.69
C TRP A 146 24.01 -26.35 12.84
N LEU A 147 23.05 -27.11 13.38
CA LEU A 147 21.81 -27.41 12.70
C LEU A 147 20.96 -26.14 12.51
N LEU A 148 20.80 -25.31 13.55
CA LEU A 148 20.10 -24.02 13.44
C LEU A 148 20.76 -23.08 12.42
N TRP A 149 22.09 -23.00 12.44
CA TRP A 149 22.87 -22.22 11.47
C TRP A 149 22.69 -22.75 10.04
N SER A 150 22.71 -24.07 9.83
CA SER A 150 22.53 -24.68 8.52
C SER A 150 21.14 -24.38 7.94
N LEU A 151 20.08 -24.48 8.77
CA LEU A 151 18.72 -24.13 8.37
C LEU A 151 18.62 -22.66 7.96
N ASN A 152 19.24 -21.75 8.73
CA ASN A 152 19.26 -20.34 8.38
C ASN A 152 20.02 -20.08 7.07
N SER A 153 21.16 -20.74 6.87
CA SER A 153 21.97 -20.62 5.65
C SER A 153 21.24 -21.11 4.41
N VAL A 154 20.59 -22.28 4.49
CA VAL A 154 19.73 -22.81 3.42
C VAL A 154 18.61 -21.83 3.08
N ARG A 155 17.95 -21.23 4.09
CA ARG A 155 16.91 -20.23 3.85
C ARG A 155 17.43 -18.98 3.15
N ILE A 156 18.62 -18.50 3.47
CA ILE A 156 19.25 -17.35 2.81
C ILE A 156 19.49 -17.66 1.33
N ILE A 157 20.08 -18.81 1.04
CA ILE A 157 20.40 -19.25 -0.33
C ILE A 157 19.12 -19.46 -1.15
N LEU A 158 18.13 -20.18 -0.61
CA LEU A 158 16.85 -20.39 -1.27
C LEU A 158 16.11 -19.07 -1.52
N GLY A 159 16.13 -18.14 -0.56
CA GLY A 159 15.51 -16.83 -0.71
C GLY A 159 16.12 -16.01 -1.86
N PHE A 160 17.43 -16.11 -2.07
CA PHE A 160 18.11 -15.48 -3.20
C PHE A 160 17.75 -16.14 -4.52
N ALA A 161 17.90 -17.47 -4.61
CA ALA A 161 17.60 -18.24 -5.82
C ALA A 161 16.14 -18.09 -6.27
N ASP A 162 15.19 -18.10 -5.32
CA ASP A 162 13.77 -17.87 -5.61
C ASP A 162 13.55 -16.44 -6.15
N THR A 163 14.20 -15.43 -5.58
CA THR A 163 14.02 -14.03 -6.04
C THR A 163 14.47 -13.86 -7.49
N GLU A 164 15.64 -14.39 -7.84
CA GLU A 164 16.20 -14.30 -9.19
C GLU A 164 15.34 -15.06 -10.21
N LEU A 165 15.06 -16.35 -9.94
CA LEU A 165 14.23 -17.19 -10.80
C LEU A 165 12.82 -16.61 -11.02
N ILE A 166 12.28 -15.91 -10.03
CA ILE A 166 10.91 -15.38 -10.11
C ILE A 166 10.88 -14.07 -10.85
N SER A 167 11.95 -13.27 -10.77
CA SER A 167 12.06 -12.06 -11.60
C SER A 167 11.98 -12.41 -13.10
N THR A 168 12.65 -13.49 -13.52
CA THR A 168 12.63 -13.98 -14.90
C THR A 168 11.28 -14.62 -15.24
N ARG A 169 10.78 -15.50 -14.37
CA ARG A 169 9.47 -16.17 -14.55
C ARG A 169 8.31 -15.19 -14.64
N HIS A 170 8.28 -14.17 -13.79
CA HIS A 170 7.21 -13.18 -13.77
C HIS A 170 7.20 -12.33 -15.04
N ARG A 171 8.38 -11.92 -15.51
CA ARG A 171 8.54 -11.24 -16.80
C ARG A 171 7.97 -12.10 -17.93
N ARG A 172 8.28 -13.40 -17.93
CA ARG A 172 7.75 -14.38 -18.89
C ARG A 172 6.23 -14.51 -18.78
N HIS A 173 5.67 -14.68 -17.59
CA HIS A 173 4.21 -14.80 -17.37
C HIS A 173 3.45 -13.58 -17.87
N MET A 174 4.01 -12.38 -17.67
CA MET A 174 3.38 -11.15 -18.11
C MET A 174 3.38 -11.00 -19.64
N ARG A 175 4.46 -11.43 -20.31
CA ARG A 175 4.51 -11.54 -21.78
C ARG A 175 3.51 -12.57 -22.30
N LEU A 176 3.46 -13.77 -21.70
CA LEU A 176 2.51 -14.82 -22.06
C LEU A 176 1.05 -14.38 -21.87
N LEU A 177 0.75 -13.65 -20.79
CA LEU A 177 -0.57 -13.07 -20.56
C LEU A 177 -0.93 -12.04 -21.64
N THR A 178 0.01 -11.18 -22.01
CA THR A 178 -0.18 -10.15 -23.03
C THR A 178 -0.56 -10.79 -24.36
N GLU A 179 0.17 -11.82 -24.74
CA GLU A 179 -0.05 -12.55 -25.98
C GLU A 179 -1.34 -13.38 -25.94
N TYR A 180 -1.65 -14.02 -24.82
CA TYR A 180 -2.92 -14.69 -24.64
C TYR A 180 -4.11 -13.73 -24.84
N MET A 181 -4.07 -12.54 -24.24
CA MET A 181 -5.12 -11.53 -24.42
C MET A 181 -5.22 -11.01 -25.85
N ARG A 182 -4.11 -10.97 -26.59
CA ARG A 182 -4.11 -10.68 -28.02
C ARG A 182 -4.84 -11.77 -28.80
N THR A 183 -4.51 -13.05 -28.56
CA THR A 183 -5.14 -14.18 -29.27
C THR A 183 -6.63 -14.35 -28.93
N GLU A 184 -7.04 -14.12 -27.67
CA GLU A 184 -8.46 -14.11 -27.30
C GLU A 184 -9.20 -13.00 -28.06
N HIS A 185 -8.53 -11.88 -28.36
CA HIS A 185 -9.11 -10.79 -29.14
C HIS A 185 -9.21 -11.09 -30.65
N GLU A 186 -8.26 -11.82 -31.23
CA GLU A 186 -8.25 -12.15 -32.67
C GLU A 186 -9.46 -13.04 -33.07
N HIS A 187 -10.07 -13.75 -32.13
CA HIS A 187 -11.23 -14.60 -32.38
C HIS A 187 -12.51 -13.92 -31.88
N PRO A 188 -13.57 -13.80 -32.70
CA PRO A 188 -14.86 -13.31 -32.22
C PRO A 188 -15.38 -14.24 -31.10
N PRO A 189 -16.09 -13.71 -30.09
CA PRO A 189 -16.64 -14.53 -29.02
C PRO A 189 -17.61 -15.55 -29.62
N ALA A 190 -17.35 -16.84 -29.42
CA ALA A 190 -18.19 -17.92 -29.93
C ALA A 190 -19.58 -18.02 -29.27
N GLU A 191 -19.81 -17.29 -28.17
CA GLU A 191 -21.05 -17.30 -27.37
C GLU A 191 -21.41 -15.88 -26.89
N ASP A 192 -22.70 -15.63 -26.66
CA ASP A 192 -23.20 -14.41 -26.01
C ASP A 192 -22.52 -14.21 -24.65
N CYS A 193 -21.77 -13.11 -24.53
CA CYS A 193 -21.05 -12.77 -23.31
C CYS A 193 -22.03 -12.23 -22.25
N ASN A 194 -21.98 -12.80 -21.04
CA ASN A 194 -22.74 -12.30 -19.90
C ASN A 194 -21.79 -11.88 -18.77
N ALA A 195 -21.69 -10.58 -18.54
CA ALA A 195 -20.78 -9.99 -17.55
C ALA A 195 -21.17 -10.30 -16.10
N GLU A 196 -22.45 -10.51 -15.80
CA GLU A 196 -22.93 -10.82 -14.45
C GLU A 196 -22.46 -12.19 -13.98
N TYR A 197 -22.49 -13.18 -14.88
CA TYR A 197 -22.05 -14.54 -14.60
C TYR A 197 -20.64 -14.84 -15.12
N MET A 198 -19.90 -13.82 -15.57
CA MET A 198 -18.58 -13.95 -16.20
C MET A 198 -18.55 -14.93 -17.39
N LYS A 199 -19.71 -15.20 -18.01
CA LYS A 199 -19.83 -16.12 -19.15
C LYS A 199 -19.20 -15.45 -20.37
N GLY A 200 -18.28 -16.16 -21.02
CA GLY A 200 -17.48 -15.62 -22.13
C GLY A 200 -16.26 -14.80 -21.71
N TYR A 201 -16.08 -14.46 -20.42
CA TYR A 201 -14.90 -13.72 -19.93
C TYR A 201 -13.80 -14.68 -19.48
N LYS A 202 -12.75 -14.84 -20.30
CA LYS A 202 -11.68 -15.83 -20.11
C LYS A 202 -10.40 -15.22 -19.52
N TYR A 203 -10.52 -14.41 -18.47
CA TYR A 203 -9.37 -13.81 -17.81
C TYR A 203 -8.52 -14.86 -17.10
N LEU A 204 -7.20 -14.80 -17.31
CA LEU A 204 -6.26 -15.80 -16.82
C LEU A 204 -6.02 -15.69 -15.31
N VAL A 205 -6.34 -16.76 -14.57
CA VAL A 205 -6.03 -16.88 -13.14
C VAL A 205 -4.69 -17.58 -12.94
N ARG A 206 -4.54 -18.83 -13.45
CA ARG A 206 -3.33 -19.64 -13.23
C ARG A 206 -3.11 -20.71 -14.31
N GLY A 207 -1.85 -21.08 -14.53
CA GLY A 207 -1.47 -22.24 -15.34
C GLY A 207 -0.80 -21.91 -16.67
N GLU A 208 -0.45 -20.64 -16.88
CA GLU A 208 0.28 -20.15 -18.06
C GLU A 208 1.64 -20.82 -18.28
N ASP A 209 2.34 -21.15 -17.19
CA ASP A 209 3.67 -21.76 -17.17
C ASP A 209 3.69 -23.22 -17.59
N LYS A 210 2.51 -23.86 -17.66
CA LYS A 210 2.36 -25.28 -18.00
C LYS A 210 1.92 -25.50 -19.44
N GLN A 211 1.71 -24.42 -20.21
CA GLN A 211 1.27 -24.48 -21.61
C GLN A 211 2.44 -24.41 -22.57
N LYS A 212 2.26 -24.97 -23.77
CA LYS A 212 3.28 -24.91 -24.82
C LYS A 212 3.17 -23.57 -25.53
N VAL A 213 4.34 -23.02 -25.83
CA VAL A 213 4.47 -21.80 -26.62
C VAL A 213 4.77 -22.22 -28.06
N LYS A 214 4.02 -21.71 -29.02
CA LYS A 214 4.29 -21.87 -30.45
C LYS A 214 4.83 -20.57 -31.02
N SER A 215 5.65 -20.66 -32.06
CA SER A 215 6.04 -19.52 -32.89
C SER A 215 5.66 -19.87 -34.32
N ASP A 216 4.73 -19.13 -34.91
CA ASP A 216 4.26 -19.39 -36.27
C ASP A 216 5.02 -18.45 -37.26
N PRO A 217 5.68 -18.97 -38.31
CA PRO A 217 6.27 -18.16 -39.40
C PRO A 217 5.19 -17.45 -40.23
N PRO A 218 5.50 -16.35 -40.96
CA PRO A 218 6.82 -15.70 -41.13
C PRO A 218 7.14 -14.64 -40.07
N GLU A 219 6.15 -14.17 -39.29
CA GLU A 219 6.35 -13.10 -38.29
C GLU A 219 6.87 -13.61 -36.93
N TYR A 220 7.14 -14.92 -36.80
CA TYR A 220 7.58 -15.57 -35.55
C TYR A 220 6.74 -15.16 -34.34
N ARG A 221 5.42 -15.08 -34.55
CA ARG A 221 4.50 -14.66 -33.49
C ARG A 221 4.40 -15.76 -32.45
N VAL A 222 4.84 -15.44 -31.24
CA VAL A 222 4.66 -16.27 -30.05
C VAL A 222 3.16 -16.43 -29.83
N ARG A 223 2.63 -17.65 -29.72
CA ARG A 223 1.23 -17.93 -29.38
C ARG A 223 1.15 -18.96 -28.26
N LEU A 224 0.25 -18.73 -27.31
CA LEU A 224 0.00 -19.69 -26.24
C LEU A 224 -0.92 -20.80 -26.75
N LYS A 225 -0.37 -21.99 -27.05
CA LYS A 225 -1.21 -23.15 -27.35
C LYS A 225 -1.64 -23.82 -26.05
N VAL A 226 -2.93 -23.73 -25.75
CA VAL A 226 -3.54 -24.47 -24.65
C VAL A 226 -3.47 -25.96 -25.00
N THR A 227 -2.56 -26.67 -24.35
CA THR A 227 -2.35 -28.13 -24.53
C THR A 227 -2.86 -28.90 -23.33
N LYS A 228 -2.83 -28.27 -22.14
CA LYS A 228 -3.29 -28.87 -20.88
C LYS A 228 -4.46 -28.06 -20.34
N GLU A 229 -5.64 -28.26 -20.92
CA GLU A 229 -6.86 -27.53 -20.56
C GLU A 229 -7.22 -27.66 -19.07
N LYS A 230 -7.05 -28.85 -18.49
CA LYS A 230 -7.30 -29.09 -17.05
C LYS A 230 -6.39 -28.26 -16.14
N LYS A 231 -5.19 -27.87 -16.60
CA LYS A 231 -4.24 -27.06 -15.82
C LYS A 231 -4.35 -25.57 -16.09
N PHE A 232 -5.13 -25.16 -17.10
CA PHE A 232 -5.33 -23.78 -17.51
C PHE A 232 -6.63 -23.23 -16.90
N ILE A 233 -6.48 -22.32 -15.92
CA ILE A 233 -7.60 -21.78 -15.15
C ILE A 233 -7.89 -20.34 -15.59
N THR A 234 -9.11 -20.16 -16.03
CA THR A 234 -9.71 -18.88 -16.42
C THR A 234 -10.89 -18.55 -15.51
N THR A 235 -11.26 -17.26 -15.44
CA THR A 235 -12.37 -16.79 -14.59
C THR A 235 -13.69 -17.49 -14.88
N ASN A 236 -14.03 -17.75 -16.15
CA ASN A 236 -15.25 -18.48 -16.50
C ASN A 236 -15.29 -19.89 -15.90
N LYS A 237 -14.17 -20.64 -15.93
CA LYS A 237 -14.11 -21.99 -15.32
C LYS A 237 -14.35 -21.97 -13.81
N VAL A 238 -13.89 -20.92 -13.13
CA VAL A 238 -14.15 -20.73 -11.69
C VAL A 238 -15.63 -20.40 -11.46
N TRP A 239 -16.26 -19.68 -12.38
CA TRP A 239 -17.66 -19.27 -12.28
C TRP A 239 -18.66 -20.37 -12.63
N GLU A 240 -18.33 -21.22 -13.62
CA GLU A 240 -19.09 -22.40 -14.08
C GLU A 240 -19.22 -23.47 -12.99
N GLN A 241 -18.34 -23.45 -11.98
CA GLN A 241 -18.44 -24.35 -10.84
C GLN A 241 -19.68 -23.97 -10.00
N LYS A 242 -20.67 -24.88 -9.99
CA LYS A 242 -21.89 -24.80 -9.16
C LYS A 242 -21.50 -24.72 -7.66
N SER A 243 -22.40 -24.19 -6.83
CA SER A 243 -22.27 -24.11 -5.37
C SER A 243 -21.96 -25.49 -4.77
N SER A 244 -20.68 -25.76 -4.60
CA SER A 244 -20.16 -27.01 -4.08
C SER A 244 -19.83 -26.89 -2.59
N ALA A 245 -19.54 -28.01 -1.94
CA ALA A 245 -19.20 -28.08 -0.52
C ALA A 245 -18.13 -27.05 -0.05
N LEU A 246 -17.21 -26.66 -0.94
CA LEU A 246 -16.16 -25.66 -0.66
C LEU A 246 -16.65 -24.22 -0.84
N LEU A 247 -17.42 -23.96 -1.89
CA LEU A 247 -17.91 -22.61 -2.22
C LEU A 247 -19.07 -22.18 -1.31
N GLY A 248 -19.72 -23.12 -0.61
CA GLY A 248 -20.65 -22.82 0.47
C GLY A 248 -21.93 -22.12 -0.02
N GLU A 249 -22.56 -21.37 0.88
CA GLU A 249 -23.74 -20.54 0.57
C GLU A 249 -23.42 -19.52 -0.55
N PRO A 250 -24.43 -19.10 -1.33
CA PRO A 250 -24.23 -18.19 -2.47
C PRO A 250 -23.40 -16.95 -2.11
N ASN A 251 -23.58 -16.36 -0.93
CA ASN A 251 -22.81 -15.20 -0.47
C ASN A 251 -21.33 -15.48 -0.15
N GLU A 252 -21.00 -16.66 0.38
CA GLU A 252 -19.60 -17.07 0.60
C GLU A 252 -18.93 -17.44 -0.73
N SER A 253 -19.67 -18.10 -1.62
CA SER A 253 -19.19 -18.50 -2.95
C SER A 253 -18.79 -17.29 -3.79
N ASN A 254 -19.59 -16.22 -3.72
CA ASN A 254 -19.35 -14.99 -4.45
C ASN A 254 -18.05 -14.31 -3.99
N LYS A 255 -17.74 -14.31 -2.68
CA LYS A 255 -16.50 -13.71 -2.16
C LYS A 255 -15.24 -14.42 -2.64
N LEU A 256 -15.26 -15.74 -2.77
CA LEU A 256 -14.10 -16.52 -3.25
C LEU A 256 -13.92 -16.41 -4.76
N LYS A 257 -15.04 -16.39 -5.49
CA LYS A 257 -15.09 -16.10 -6.93
C LYS A 257 -14.55 -14.68 -7.21
N ASP A 258 -14.99 -13.69 -6.44
CA ASP A 258 -14.52 -12.29 -6.50
C ASP A 258 -13.02 -12.16 -6.19
N LEU A 259 -12.47 -12.99 -5.29
CA LEU A 259 -11.03 -13.01 -5.00
C LEU A 259 -10.21 -13.55 -6.19
N CYS A 260 -10.70 -14.58 -6.88
CA CYS A 260 -10.05 -15.10 -8.09
C CYS A 260 -10.12 -14.11 -9.24
N LEU A 261 -11.25 -13.38 -9.36
CA LEU A 261 -11.39 -12.28 -10.30
C LEU A 261 -10.39 -11.16 -10.00
N ALA A 262 -10.31 -10.71 -8.75
CA ALA A 262 -9.34 -9.70 -8.30
C ALA A 262 -7.89 -10.12 -8.62
N PHE A 263 -7.57 -11.41 -8.48
CA PHE A 263 -6.25 -11.93 -8.86
C PHE A 263 -6.01 -11.88 -10.37
N ALA A 264 -7.00 -12.22 -11.19
CA ALA A 264 -6.90 -12.09 -12.65
C ALA A 264 -6.71 -10.63 -13.08
N LEU A 265 -7.52 -9.71 -12.52
CA LEU A 265 -7.41 -8.27 -12.74
C LEU A 265 -6.04 -7.73 -12.34
N PHE A 266 -5.53 -8.13 -11.18
CA PHE A 266 -4.16 -7.82 -10.76
C PHE A 266 -3.13 -8.21 -11.83
N LYS A 267 -3.26 -9.41 -12.43
CA LYS A 267 -2.34 -9.84 -13.49
C LYS A 267 -2.42 -8.93 -14.71
N LEU A 268 -3.61 -8.47 -15.08
CA LEU A 268 -3.83 -7.53 -16.18
C LEU A 268 -3.24 -6.16 -15.89
N LEU A 269 -3.49 -5.62 -14.70
CA LEU A 269 -3.07 -4.28 -14.27
C LEU A 269 -1.55 -4.14 -14.21
N ARG A 270 -0.82 -5.21 -13.86
CA ARG A 270 0.65 -5.21 -13.89
C ARG A 270 1.22 -4.78 -15.23
N ARG A 271 0.61 -5.17 -16.36
CA ARG A 271 1.09 -4.78 -17.70
C ARG A 271 1.20 -3.27 -17.86
N ARG A 272 0.32 -2.51 -17.21
CA ARG A 272 0.34 -1.03 -17.22
C ARG A 272 1.59 -0.46 -16.52
N PHE A 273 2.11 -1.09 -15.48
CA PHE A 273 3.35 -0.66 -14.81
C PHE A 273 4.60 -0.93 -15.65
N PHE A 274 4.57 -1.93 -16.52
CA PHE A 274 5.72 -2.33 -17.35
C PHE A 274 5.61 -1.87 -18.81
N GLY A 275 4.62 -1.04 -19.14
CA GLY A 275 4.43 -0.49 -20.48
C GLY A 275 4.08 -1.54 -21.54
N LEU A 276 3.48 -2.68 -21.15
CA LEU A 276 3.05 -3.71 -22.09
C LEU A 276 1.69 -3.35 -22.72
N PRO A 277 1.44 -3.75 -23.98
CA PRO A 277 0.20 -3.45 -24.66
C PRO A 277 -1.01 -4.10 -23.98
N ILE A 278 -2.12 -3.36 -23.92
CA ILE A 278 -3.41 -3.82 -23.41
C ILE A 278 -4.34 -3.92 -24.62
N HIS A 279 -4.44 -5.12 -25.19
CA HIS A 279 -5.17 -5.37 -26.43
C HIS A 279 -6.69 -5.29 -26.22
N GLU A 280 -7.16 -5.68 -25.05
CA GLU A 280 -8.57 -5.69 -24.67
C GLU A 280 -9.18 -4.29 -24.45
N ALA A 281 -8.35 -3.25 -24.33
CA ALA A 281 -8.75 -1.88 -24.06
C ALA A 281 -9.82 -1.33 -25.02
N LYS A 282 -9.72 -1.70 -26.31
CA LYS A 282 -10.60 -1.18 -27.37
C LYS A 282 -11.91 -1.95 -27.47
N GLN A 283 -12.05 -3.09 -26.79
CA GLN A 283 -13.23 -3.94 -26.93
C GLN A 283 -14.43 -3.39 -26.15
N ARG A 284 -15.61 -3.48 -26.76
CA ARG A 284 -16.89 -3.24 -26.07
C ARG A 284 -17.10 -4.19 -24.88
N LYS A 285 -16.67 -5.45 -25.01
CA LYS A 285 -16.70 -6.49 -23.96
C LYS A 285 -16.03 -6.02 -22.66
N THR A 286 -14.90 -5.34 -22.75
CA THR A 286 -14.15 -4.80 -21.60
C THR A 286 -14.95 -3.72 -20.86
N LYS A 287 -15.66 -2.86 -21.59
CA LYS A 287 -16.54 -1.85 -21.01
C LYS A 287 -17.77 -2.48 -20.36
N GLU A 288 -18.40 -3.43 -21.05
CA GLU A 288 -19.56 -4.16 -20.51
C GLU A 288 -19.22 -4.94 -19.24
N PHE A 289 -18.00 -5.49 -19.14
CA PHE A 289 -17.50 -6.08 -17.91
C PHE A 289 -17.51 -5.10 -16.74
N VAL A 290 -17.00 -3.87 -16.93
CA VAL A 290 -16.99 -2.87 -15.86
C VAL A 290 -18.39 -2.38 -15.54
N LEU A 291 -19.20 -2.08 -16.56
CA LEU A 291 -20.54 -1.52 -16.38
C LEU A 291 -21.55 -2.53 -15.82
N LYS A 292 -21.64 -3.72 -16.42
CA LYS A 292 -22.65 -4.74 -16.08
C LYS A 292 -22.13 -5.80 -15.13
N GLY A 293 -20.81 -6.05 -15.11
CA GLY A 293 -20.19 -7.05 -14.23
C GLY A 293 -19.79 -6.47 -12.87
N LEU A 294 -18.97 -5.41 -12.87
CA LEU A 294 -18.46 -4.79 -11.64
C LEU A 294 -19.46 -3.78 -11.05
N LEU A 295 -19.93 -2.80 -11.84
CA LEU A 295 -20.80 -1.71 -11.41
C LEU A 295 -22.29 -2.00 -11.60
N GLN A 296 -22.72 -3.20 -11.19
CA GLN A 296 -24.16 -3.53 -11.12
C GLN A 296 -24.93 -2.48 -10.31
N GLU A 297 -26.17 -2.21 -10.71
CA GLU A 297 -27.05 -1.25 -10.02
C GLU A 297 -27.09 -1.53 -8.52
N ASN A 298 -26.82 -0.49 -7.72
CA ASN A 298 -26.80 -0.51 -6.26
C ASN A 298 -25.76 -1.45 -5.59
N LYS A 299 -24.77 -1.96 -6.33
CA LYS A 299 -23.70 -2.85 -5.78
C LYS A 299 -22.28 -2.29 -5.93
N TYR A 300 -22.11 -0.97 -5.79
CA TYR A 300 -20.80 -0.31 -5.90
C TYR A 300 -19.78 -0.85 -4.89
N ASP A 301 -20.23 -1.23 -3.70
CA ASP A 301 -19.38 -1.82 -2.67
C ASP A 301 -18.66 -3.09 -3.13
N ARG A 302 -19.30 -3.90 -3.98
CA ARG A 302 -18.67 -5.12 -4.51
C ARG A 302 -17.52 -4.77 -5.45
N ALA A 303 -17.72 -3.79 -6.35
CA ALA A 303 -16.68 -3.34 -7.27
C ALA A 303 -15.46 -2.81 -6.50
N PHE A 304 -15.68 -1.91 -5.52
CA PHE A 304 -14.59 -1.38 -4.71
C PHE A 304 -13.88 -2.47 -3.91
N GLN A 305 -14.61 -3.46 -3.34
CA GLN A 305 -13.99 -4.59 -2.64
C GLN A 305 -13.12 -5.48 -3.54
N ILE A 306 -13.53 -5.70 -4.80
CA ILE A 306 -12.75 -6.46 -5.79
C ILE A 306 -11.46 -5.69 -6.11
N ILE A 307 -11.56 -4.39 -6.36
CA ILE A 307 -10.41 -3.52 -6.64
C ILE A 307 -9.47 -3.39 -5.43
N GLU A 308 -10.01 -3.30 -4.21
CA GLU A 308 -9.22 -3.34 -2.98
C GLU A 308 -8.42 -4.65 -2.87
N ALA A 309 -9.02 -5.79 -3.22
CA ALA A 309 -8.33 -7.08 -3.23
C ALA A 309 -7.26 -7.14 -4.33
N GLU A 310 -7.55 -6.60 -5.51
CA GLU A 310 -6.58 -6.47 -6.60
C GLU A 310 -5.37 -5.63 -6.18
N LEU A 311 -5.60 -4.45 -5.61
CA LEU A 311 -4.54 -3.56 -5.16
C LEU A 311 -3.75 -4.15 -3.98
N ALA A 312 -4.37 -4.99 -3.15
CA ALA A 312 -3.65 -5.75 -2.13
C ALA A 312 -2.65 -6.74 -2.74
N PHE A 313 -3.04 -7.47 -3.80
CA PHE A 313 -2.12 -8.34 -4.55
C PHE A 313 -1.00 -7.55 -5.24
N LEU A 314 -1.32 -6.37 -5.76
CA LEU A 314 -0.36 -5.48 -6.39
C LEU A 314 0.66 -4.90 -5.39
N ASN A 315 0.18 -4.50 -4.22
CA ASN A 315 1.04 -4.09 -3.11
C ASN A 315 1.90 -5.25 -2.62
N ASP A 316 1.34 -6.47 -2.52
CA ASP A 316 2.09 -7.68 -2.19
C ASP A 316 3.23 -7.92 -3.18
N PHE A 317 2.96 -7.71 -4.47
CA PHE A 317 3.92 -7.89 -5.55
C PHE A 317 5.09 -6.89 -5.50
N PHE A 318 4.82 -5.60 -5.28
CA PHE A 318 5.86 -4.56 -5.27
C PHE A 318 6.57 -4.40 -3.93
N PHE A 319 5.90 -4.70 -2.82
CA PHE A 319 6.36 -4.34 -1.48
C PHE A 319 6.40 -5.52 -0.53
N THR A 320 6.29 -6.77 -0.98
CA THR A 320 6.59 -7.93 -0.13
C THR A 320 7.12 -9.12 -0.90
N ARG A 321 7.56 -10.15 -0.15
CA ARG A 321 7.99 -11.43 -0.70
C ARG A 321 6.86 -12.39 -1.06
N TYR A 322 5.59 -12.03 -0.91
CA TYR A 322 4.47 -12.93 -1.23
C TYR A 322 4.50 -13.43 -2.67
N ALA A 323 4.68 -12.53 -3.66
CA ALA A 323 4.75 -12.93 -5.06
C ALA A 323 5.91 -13.89 -5.35
N VAL A 324 7.04 -13.73 -4.65
CA VAL A 324 8.20 -14.64 -4.70
C VAL A 324 7.81 -15.99 -4.07
N MET A 325 7.22 -15.99 -2.89
CA MET A 325 6.87 -17.22 -2.20
C MET A 325 5.84 -18.08 -2.92
N PHE A 326 4.89 -17.46 -3.63
CA PHE A 326 3.79 -18.15 -4.27
C PHE A 326 4.03 -18.48 -5.75
N ALA A 327 5.18 -18.13 -6.33
CA ALA A 327 5.41 -18.32 -7.77
C ALA A 327 5.42 -19.81 -8.19
N ARG A 328 5.93 -20.70 -7.33
CA ARG A 328 5.91 -22.16 -7.55
C ARG A 328 4.60 -22.82 -7.07
N GLY A 329 3.68 -22.05 -6.48
CA GLY A 329 2.48 -22.54 -5.82
C GLY A 329 2.54 -22.35 -4.31
N PHE A 330 2.02 -23.32 -3.55
CA PHE A 330 2.01 -23.22 -2.09
C PHE A 330 3.43 -23.39 -1.52
N PRO A 331 3.90 -22.51 -0.60
CA PRO A 331 5.30 -22.46 -0.15
C PRO A 331 5.64 -23.56 0.88
N PHE A 332 5.43 -24.83 0.53
CA PHE A 332 5.59 -25.98 1.43
C PHE A 332 7.00 -26.10 2.02
N LEU A 333 8.04 -25.99 1.19
CA LEU A 333 9.43 -26.10 1.63
C LEU A 333 9.78 -25.06 2.72
N ARG A 334 9.29 -23.83 2.60
CA ARG A 334 9.52 -22.78 3.59
C ARG A 334 8.80 -23.05 4.90
N LEU A 335 7.59 -23.60 4.86
CA LEU A 335 6.88 -24.05 6.06
C LEU A 335 7.62 -25.18 6.76
N VAL A 336 8.16 -26.15 6.03
CA VAL A 336 8.99 -27.23 6.60
C VAL A 336 10.22 -26.63 7.27
N LEU A 337 10.94 -25.72 6.61
CA LEU A 337 12.10 -25.04 7.19
C LEU A 337 11.74 -24.23 8.45
N SER A 338 10.57 -23.57 8.48
CA SER A 338 10.01 -22.89 9.67
C SER A 338 9.69 -23.87 10.79
N LEU A 339 9.15 -25.03 10.48
CA LEU A 339 8.83 -26.05 11.48
C LEU A 339 10.11 -26.64 12.08
N SER A 340 11.13 -26.89 11.24
CA SER A 340 12.44 -27.35 11.69
C SER A 340 13.09 -26.36 12.65
N VAL A 341 13.06 -25.05 12.36
CA VAL A 341 13.61 -24.03 13.28
C VAL A 341 12.87 -23.99 14.62
N ILE A 342 11.54 -24.10 14.61
CA ILE A 342 10.75 -24.20 15.84
C ILE A 342 11.17 -25.46 16.63
N GLY A 343 11.30 -26.62 15.97
CA GLY A 343 11.73 -27.86 16.62
C GLY A 343 13.10 -27.73 17.29
N VAL A 344 14.06 -27.09 16.62
CA VAL A 344 15.40 -26.85 17.18
C VAL A 344 15.38 -25.85 18.32
N ALA A 345 14.60 -24.77 18.21
CA ALA A 345 14.43 -23.79 19.28
C ALA A 345 13.77 -24.42 20.52
N SER A 346 12.78 -25.29 20.33
CA SER A 346 12.15 -26.07 21.40
C SER A 346 13.14 -27.04 22.05
N PHE A 347 13.96 -27.73 21.25
CA PHE A 347 15.00 -28.63 21.76
C PHE A 347 16.05 -27.88 22.60
N LEU A 348 16.54 -26.73 22.13
CA LEU A 348 17.43 -25.86 22.89
C LEU A 348 16.78 -25.38 24.20
N THR A 349 15.50 -25.00 24.16
CA THR A 349 14.75 -24.60 25.36
C THR A 349 14.69 -25.73 26.39
N LEU A 350 14.54 -26.99 25.95
CA LEU A 350 14.56 -28.16 26.83
C LEU A 350 15.93 -28.40 27.46
N ILE A 351 17.01 -28.24 26.70
CA ILE A 351 18.39 -28.35 27.22
C ILE A 351 18.61 -27.31 28.34
N PHE A 352 18.27 -26.05 28.08
CA PHE A 352 18.39 -24.97 29.08
C PHE A 352 17.39 -25.10 30.24
N ARG A 353 16.29 -25.83 30.06
CA ARG A 353 15.38 -26.21 31.15
C ARG A 353 16.01 -27.26 32.07
N ARG A 354 16.57 -28.32 31.49
CA ARG A 354 17.24 -29.40 32.24
C ARG A 354 18.47 -28.88 32.98
N SER A 355 19.28 -28.05 32.33
CA SER A 355 20.47 -27.43 32.94
C SER A 355 20.11 -26.58 34.15
N SER A 356 19.01 -25.83 34.09
CA SER A 356 18.55 -24.96 35.19
C SER A 356 18.10 -25.73 36.42
N HIS A 357 17.57 -26.94 36.27
CA HIS A 357 17.11 -27.76 37.40
C HIS A 357 18.28 -28.49 38.10
N HIS A 358 19.44 -28.60 37.46
CA HIS A 358 20.65 -29.15 38.08
C HIS A 358 21.52 -28.11 38.79
N LEU A 359 21.30 -26.81 38.55
CA LEU A 359 22.14 -25.70 39.03
C LEU A 359 21.54 -24.92 40.22
N GLU A 360 20.57 -25.50 40.93
CA GLU A 360 19.83 -24.85 42.02
C GLU A 360 20.70 -24.51 43.26
N GLY A 361 22.01 -24.77 43.22
CA GLY A 361 22.98 -24.51 44.29
C GLY A 361 24.02 -23.41 44.04
N ASP A 362 24.24 -22.88 42.83
CA ASP A 362 25.29 -21.88 42.58
C ASP A 362 24.90 -20.74 41.61
N LEU A 363 24.99 -19.52 42.15
CA LEU A 363 25.11 -18.20 41.51
C LEU A 363 23.92 -17.62 40.69
N SER A 364 23.38 -16.51 41.21
CA SER A 364 22.39 -15.62 40.57
C SER A 364 22.72 -15.15 39.15
N GLU A 365 24.00 -15.18 38.73
CA GLU A 365 24.46 -14.74 37.40
C GLU A 365 24.11 -15.75 36.29
N THR A 366 24.16 -17.06 36.58
CA THR A 366 23.85 -18.12 35.60
C THR A 366 22.35 -18.21 35.32
N ILE A 367 21.51 -17.89 36.31
CA ILE A 367 20.05 -17.93 36.22
C ILE A 367 19.53 -16.85 35.26
N HIS A 368 20.15 -15.65 35.25
CA HIS A 368 19.71 -14.55 34.39
C HIS A 368 20.00 -14.81 32.90
N GLY A 369 21.20 -15.31 32.58
CA GLY A 369 21.56 -15.68 31.20
C GLY A 369 20.67 -16.79 30.63
N ILE A 370 20.27 -17.78 31.44
CA ILE A 370 19.32 -18.83 31.04
C ILE A 370 17.93 -18.24 30.78
N ALA A 371 17.45 -17.33 31.63
CA ALA A 371 16.16 -16.66 31.44
C ALA A 371 16.11 -15.82 30.14
N ILE A 372 17.17 -15.07 29.84
CA ILE A 372 17.31 -14.31 28.58
C ILE A 372 17.26 -15.27 27.40
N THR A 373 18.00 -16.38 27.46
CA THR A 373 18.06 -17.37 26.38
C THR A 373 16.69 -17.97 26.08
N ARG A 374 15.92 -18.34 27.11
CA ARG A 374 14.54 -18.84 26.94
C ARG A 374 13.64 -17.78 26.30
N THR A 375 13.79 -16.52 26.71
CA THR A 375 13.02 -15.40 26.15
C THR A 375 13.32 -15.20 24.66
N LEU A 376 14.59 -15.23 24.26
CA LEU A 376 15.00 -15.14 22.85
C LEU A 376 14.49 -16.30 21.99
N LEU A 377 14.57 -17.54 22.50
CA LEU A 377 14.04 -18.72 21.82
C LEU A 377 12.52 -18.67 21.68
N ALA A 378 11.82 -18.16 22.68
CA ALA A 378 10.37 -17.93 22.62
C ALA A 378 10.01 -16.86 21.57
N ILE A 379 10.76 -15.76 21.49
CA ILE A 379 10.60 -14.73 20.45
C ILE A 379 10.80 -15.32 19.06
N LEU A 380 11.86 -16.13 18.87
CA LEU A 380 12.12 -16.81 17.60
C LEU A 380 10.97 -17.75 17.22
N ALA A 381 10.51 -18.59 18.14
CA ALA A 381 9.40 -19.50 17.90
C ALA A 381 8.10 -18.75 17.58
N PHE A 382 7.75 -17.72 18.35
CA PHE A 382 6.58 -16.87 18.11
C PHE A 382 6.62 -16.25 16.71
N LYS A 383 7.77 -15.68 16.32
CA LYS A 383 7.94 -15.08 15.00
C LYS A 383 7.77 -16.12 13.88
N GLU A 384 8.32 -17.33 14.02
CA GLU A 384 8.20 -18.39 13.00
C GLU A 384 6.76 -18.89 12.88
N ILE A 385 6.07 -19.09 14.00
CA ILE A 385 4.63 -19.44 14.03
C ILE A 385 3.81 -18.37 13.31
N TRP A 386 4.09 -17.10 13.59
CA TRP A 386 3.37 -16.00 12.96
C TRP A 386 3.63 -15.91 11.46
N GLU A 387 4.87 -16.11 11.01
CA GLU A 387 5.18 -16.18 9.57
C GLU A 387 4.37 -17.29 8.88
N MET A 388 4.35 -18.50 9.45
CA MET A 388 3.53 -19.59 8.91
C MET A 388 2.05 -19.21 8.84
N LEU A 389 1.52 -18.64 9.92
CA LEU A 389 0.13 -18.24 10.03
C LEU A 389 -0.24 -17.23 8.93
N THR A 390 0.59 -16.20 8.74
CA THR A 390 0.38 -15.18 7.70
C THR A 390 0.42 -15.75 6.28
N TYR A 391 1.31 -16.71 6.00
CA TYR A 391 1.33 -17.38 4.69
C TYR A 391 0.12 -18.29 4.47
N VAL A 392 -0.27 -19.09 5.45
CA VAL A 392 -1.40 -20.02 5.34
C VAL A 392 -2.73 -19.29 5.14
N ILE A 393 -2.97 -18.17 5.85
CA ILE A 393 -4.24 -17.41 5.74
C ILE A 393 -4.20 -16.38 4.59
N SER A 394 -3.07 -16.21 3.92
CA SER A 394 -2.91 -15.20 2.87
C SER A 394 -3.90 -15.37 1.72
N ASP A 395 -4.26 -14.24 1.10
CA ASP A 395 -5.14 -14.25 -0.07
C ASP A 395 -4.50 -14.99 -1.27
N TRP A 396 -3.15 -15.04 -1.36
CA TRP A 396 -2.41 -15.86 -2.32
C TRP A 396 -2.66 -17.35 -2.12
N THR A 397 -2.60 -17.83 -0.88
CA THR A 397 -2.91 -19.23 -0.55
C THR A 397 -4.33 -19.59 -0.95
N LYS A 398 -5.31 -18.72 -0.65
CA LYS A 398 -6.71 -18.95 -1.01
C LYS A 398 -6.89 -19.12 -2.52
N VAL A 399 -6.28 -18.24 -3.33
CA VAL A 399 -6.32 -18.36 -4.80
C VAL A 399 -5.66 -19.65 -5.28
N VAL A 400 -4.53 -20.05 -4.70
CA VAL A 400 -3.84 -21.31 -5.03
C VAL A 400 -4.70 -22.53 -4.68
N LEU A 401 -5.37 -22.53 -3.51
CA LEU A 401 -6.25 -23.61 -3.06
C LEU A 401 -7.49 -23.72 -3.95
N ILE A 402 -8.16 -22.60 -4.26
CA ILE A 402 -9.32 -22.57 -5.18
C ILE A 402 -8.90 -23.06 -6.57
N SER A 403 -7.74 -22.59 -7.04
CA SER A 403 -7.18 -23.03 -8.32
C SER A 403 -6.98 -24.55 -8.34
N ASN A 404 -6.35 -25.11 -7.30
CA ASN A 404 -6.13 -26.56 -7.21
C ASN A 404 -7.44 -27.34 -7.07
N TYR A 405 -8.44 -26.77 -6.38
CA TYR A 405 -9.77 -27.34 -6.24
C TYR A 405 -10.51 -27.44 -7.59
N VAL A 406 -10.45 -26.39 -8.41
CA VAL A 406 -11.02 -26.37 -9.78
C VAL A 406 -10.29 -27.38 -10.68
N GLN A 407 -8.97 -27.55 -10.51
CA GLN A 407 -8.17 -28.48 -11.33
C GLN A 407 -8.41 -29.96 -11.00
N ASN A 408 -8.77 -30.28 -9.75
CA ASN A 408 -8.78 -31.64 -9.23
C ASN A 408 -10.17 -32.06 -8.73
N PRO A 409 -10.97 -32.75 -9.57
CA PRO A 409 -12.32 -33.18 -9.19
C PRO A 409 -12.37 -34.07 -7.94
N TRP A 410 -11.29 -34.82 -7.65
CA TRP A 410 -11.22 -35.70 -6.48
C TRP A 410 -11.24 -34.94 -5.14
N TRP A 411 -10.83 -33.66 -5.10
CA TRP A 411 -10.92 -32.83 -3.89
C TRP A 411 -12.36 -32.67 -3.43
N THR A 412 -13.32 -32.70 -4.35
CA THR A 412 -14.75 -32.57 -4.01
C THR A 412 -15.28 -33.76 -3.21
N ARG A 413 -14.64 -34.93 -3.34
CA ARG A 413 -15.04 -36.19 -2.70
C ARG A 413 -14.41 -36.41 -1.33
N CYS A 414 -13.46 -35.58 -0.91
CA CYS A 414 -12.71 -35.75 0.33
C CYS A 414 -13.05 -34.64 1.35
N PRO A 415 -13.97 -34.89 2.30
CA PRO A 415 -14.33 -33.91 3.34
C PRO A 415 -13.14 -33.45 4.18
N ALA A 416 -12.18 -34.34 4.41
CA ALA A 416 -10.94 -34.05 5.16
C ALA A 416 -10.08 -32.95 4.52
N ILE A 417 -10.23 -32.69 3.21
CA ILE A 417 -9.53 -31.59 2.51
C ILE A 417 -10.44 -30.37 2.42
N VAL A 418 -11.72 -30.56 2.12
CA VAL A 418 -12.67 -29.46 1.91
C VAL A 418 -12.93 -28.68 3.20
N ALA A 419 -13.11 -29.36 4.33
CA ALA A 419 -13.40 -28.73 5.62
C ALA A 419 -12.31 -27.74 6.07
N PRO A 420 -11.01 -28.12 6.13
CA PRO A 420 -9.97 -27.18 6.52
C PRO A 420 -9.78 -26.05 5.51
N VAL A 421 -9.89 -26.32 4.19
CA VAL A 421 -9.80 -25.25 3.17
C VAL A 421 -10.95 -24.26 3.33
N LYS A 422 -12.18 -24.72 3.59
CA LYS A 422 -13.32 -23.86 3.87
C LYS A 422 -13.09 -22.98 5.10
N TYR A 423 -12.59 -23.55 6.19
CA TYR A 423 -12.28 -22.81 7.40
C TYR A 423 -11.20 -21.74 7.18
N LEU A 424 -10.12 -22.10 6.47
CA LEU A 424 -9.05 -21.16 6.10
C LEU A 424 -9.54 -20.02 5.22
N CYS A 425 -10.44 -20.30 4.28
CA CYS A 425 -11.02 -19.30 3.39
C CYS A 425 -11.89 -18.27 4.13
N LYS A 426 -12.48 -18.63 5.29
CA LYS A 426 -13.26 -17.70 6.13
C LYS A 426 -12.39 -16.70 6.87
N TRP A 427 -11.15 -17.07 7.19
CA TRP A 427 -10.25 -16.21 7.95
C TRP A 427 -9.73 -15.04 7.10
N LYS A 428 -9.80 -13.83 7.66
CA LYS A 428 -9.28 -12.61 7.03
C LYS A 428 -8.29 -11.93 7.96
N ILE A 429 -7.11 -11.61 7.43
CA ILE A 429 -6.11 -10.82 8.13
C ILE A 429 -6.47 -9.34 7.95
N GLY A 430 -7.43 -8.86 8.75
CA GLY A 430 -7.89 -7.47 8.81
C GLY A 430 -8.46 -6.89 7.50
N LYS A 431 -8.69 -5.57 7.48
CA LYS A 431 -9.18 -4.85 6.29
C LYS A 431 -8.05 -4.63 5.27
N ARG A 432 -8.38 -4.71 3.98
CA ARG A 432 -7.44 -4.59 2.84
C ARG A 432 -7.06 -3.13 2.56
N TRP A 433 -8.05 -2.25 2.69
CA TRP A 433 -7.89 -0.80 2.64
C TRP A 433 -8.51 -0.17 3.88
N HIS A 434 -8.11 1.06 4.21
CA HIS A 434 -8.58 1.73 5.41
C HIS A 434 -10.02 2.27 5.27
N GLY A 435 -10.58 2.37 4.07
CA GLY A 435 -11.98 2.79 3.88
C GLY A 435 -12.21 4.30 4.08
N HIS A 436 -11.14 5.10 4.04
CA HIS A 436 -11.21 6.53 4.34
C HIS A 436 -10.62 7.35 3.19
N ILE A 437 -11.15 8.56 2.98
CA ILE A 437 -10.55 9.56 2.09
C ILE A 437 -9.94 10.65 2.96
N TRP A 438 -8.74 11.11 2.57
CA TRP A 438 -8.12 12.26 3.19
C TRP A 438 -8.76 13.56 2.71
N GLN A 439 -8.98 14.48 3.65
CA GLN A 439 -9.58 15.77 3.37
C GLN A 439 -8.58 16.86 3.69
N TYR A 440 -8.45 17.85 2.81
CA TYR A 440 -7.69 19.06 3.07
C TYR A 440 -8.51 20.27 2.61
N ASN A 441 -8.66 21.25 3.49
CA ASN A 441 -9.31 22.52 3.18
C ASN A 441 -8.28 23.65 3.30
N LEU A 442 -8.09 24.38 2.21
CA LEU A 442 -7.11 25.48 2.12
C LEU A 442 -7.39 26.57 3.16
N LEU A 443 -8.66 26.98 3.31
CA LEU A 443 -9.09 28.06 4.20
C LEU A 443 -9.07 27.66 5.68
N GLN A 444 -9.27 26.37 5.98
CA GLN A 444 -9.21 25.88 7.37
C GLN A 444 -7.78 25.78 7.90
N SER A 445 -6.78 25.59 7.02
CA SER A 445 -5.37 25.46 7.40
C SER A 445 -4.81 26.69 8.14
N PHE A 446 -5.48 27.84 7.98
CA PHE A 446 -5.15 29.12 8.56
C PHE A 446 -5.17 29.20 10.09
N GLN A 447 -6.18 28.63 10.71
CA GLN A 447 -6.40 28.87 12.14
C GLN A 447 -5.44 28.07 13.03
N TYR A 448 -4.90 26.95 12.53
CA TYR A 448 -3.97 26.11 13.28
C TYR A 448 -2.60 26.76 13.48
N PHE A 449 -2.24 27.75 12.64
CA PHE A 449 -1.01 28.53 12.78
C PHE A 449 -0.99 29.35 14.09
N ARG A 450 -2.17 29.73 14.61
CA ARG A 450 -2.35 30.58 15.79
C ARG A 450 -1.92 29.94 17.12
N TRP A 451 -1.73 28.62 17.19
CA TRP A 451 -1.46 27.86 18.43
C TRP A 451 -0.02 27.29 18.54
N SER A 452 0.92 27.70 17.67
CA SER A 452 2.23 27.02 17.50
C SER A 452 3.43 27.75 18.17
N HIS A 453 3.37 28.11 19.46
CA HIS A 453 4.49 28.79 20.15
C HIS A 453 5.18 27.98 21.28
N HIS A 454 4.89 26.68 21.44
CA HIS A 454 5.61 25.84 22.43
C HIS A 454 6.97 25.34 21.90
N PRO A 455 8.09 25.48 22.64
CA PRO A 455 9.44 25.13 22.16
C PRO A 455 9.62 23.63 21.84
N LEU A 456 9.03 22.73 22.63
CA LEU A 456 9.00 21.27 22.34
C LEU A 456 8.27 20.95 21.03
N TYR A 457 7.18 21.67 20.77
CA TYR A 457 6.40 21.53 19.53
C TYR A 457 7.18 22.06 18.33
N THR A 458 7.95 23.14 18.48
CA THR A 458 8.83 23.70 17.44
C THR A 458 10.02 22.78 17.15
N PHE A 459 10.58 22.10 18.15
CA PHE A 459 11.64 21.10 17.96
C PHE A 459 11.12 19.84 17.22
N ILE A 460 9.95 19.33 17.61
CA ILE A 460 9.25 18.26 16.88
C ILE A 460 8.91 18.72 15.45
N ARG A 461 8.51 19.99 15.26
CA ARG A 461 8.24 20.58 13.94
C ARG A 461 9.51 20.61 13.08
N LEU A 462 10.66 21.00 13.64
CA LEU A 462 11.93 21.12 12.91
C LEU A 462 12.53 19.74 12.55
N VAL A 463 12.44 18.77 13.46
CA VAL A 463 13.10 17.45 13.36
C VAL A 463 12.19 16.37 12.73
N LEU A 464 10.90 16.29 13.11
CA LEU A 464 9.96 15.26 12.62
C LEU A 464 9.14 15.71 11.40
N TYR A 465 8.80 17.00 11.30
CA TYR A 465 7.99 17.55 10.21
C TYR A 465 8.83 18.49 9.37
N ARG A 466 9.70 17.96 8.52
CA ARG A 466 10.39 18.73 7.45
C ARG A 466 9.44 19.48 6.48
N LYS A 467 8.13 19.56 6.77
CA LYS A 467 7.07 20.26 6.05
C LYS A 467 6.63 21.52 6.83
N LEU A 468 6.72 22.64 6.13
CA LEU A 468 6.46 24.04 6.52
C LEU A 468 5.05 24.30 7.13
N PRO A 469 4.82 25.49 7.74
CA PRO A 469 3.50 25.96 8.19
C PRO A 469 2.40 25.75 7.14
N GLY A 470 1.17 25.42 7.60
CA GLY A 470 -0.02 25.20 6.73
C GLY A 470 -0.38 23.72 6.44
N TYR A 471 0.47 22.76 6.81
CA TYR A 471 0.21 21.33 6.57
C TYR A 471 -0.74 20.64 7.57
N LYS A 472 -1.09 21.30 8.68
CA LYS A 472 -2.05 20.78 9.66
C LYS A 472 -3.46 21.26 9.34
N GLY A 473 -4.17 20.39 8.63
CA GLY A 473 -5.60 20.47 8.30
C GLY A 473 -6.12 19.16 7.69
N ASN A 474 -5.32 18.09 7.76
CA ASN A 474 -5.67 16.80 7.17
C ASN A 474 -6.43 15.96 8.17
N TYR A 475 -7.68 15.65 7.85
CA TYR A 475 -8.48 14.67 8.58
C TYR A 475 -8.94 13.59 7.61
N ARG A 476 -9.45 12.49 8.16
CA ARG A 476 -9.96 11.37 7.37
C ARG A 476 -11.46 11.29 7.55
N ILE A 477 -12.19 11.24 6.45
CA ILE A 477 -13.60 10.88 6.44
C ILE A 477 -13.73 9.45 5.94
N ARG A 478 -14.76 8.73 6.38
CA ARG A 478 -15.11 7.44 5.75
C ARG A 478 -15.49 7.71 4.29
N LEU A 479 -15.15 6.80 3.38
CA LEU A 479 -15.64 6.88 2.01
C LEU A 479 -17.18 6.81 2.04
N LEU A 480 -17.80 7.94 1.76
CA LEU A 480 -19.24 8.15 1.78
C LEU A 480 -19.91 7.48 0.57
N ASP A 481 -21.16 7.05 0.73
CA ASP A 481 -21.86 6.30 -0.31
C ASP A 481 -22.30 7.22 -1.45
N GLU A 482 -22.55 8.49 -1.15
CA GLU A 482 -22.80 9.58 -2.09
C GLU A 482 -21.59 9.76 -3.03
N VAL A 483 -20.36 9.73 -2.50
CA VAL A 483 -19.13 9.82 -3.31
C VAL A 483 -18.97 8.62 -4.24
N LYS A 484 -19.30 7.40 -3.76
CA LYS A 484 -19.27 6.19 -4.60
C LYS A 484 -20.32 6.29 -5.71
N SER A 485 -21.52 6.78 -5.40
CA SER A 485 -22.60 6.97 -6.34
C SER A 485 -22.20 7.97 -7.44
N ALA A 486 -21.74 9.16 -7.06
CA ALA A 486 -21.28 10.23 -7.95
C ALA A 486 -20.25 9.72 -8.98
N ILE A 487 -19.21 9.04 -8.48
CA ILE A 487 -18.14 8.51 -9.32
C ILE A 487 -18.65 7.39 -10.24
N SER A 488 -19.54 6.53 -9.74
CA SER A 488 -20.11 5.46 -10.54
C SER A 488 -20.96 6.01 -11.69
N GLU A 489 -21.73 7.08 -11.45
CA GLU A 489 -22.53 7.75 -12.48
C GLU A 489 -21.62 8.41 -13.54
N SER A 490 -20.60 9.15 -13.10
CA SER A 490 -19.60 9.73 -14.02
C SER A 490 -18.85 8.65 -14.81
N LEU A 491 -18.50 7.52 -14.18
CA LEU A 491 -17.83 6.42 -14.88
C LEU A 491 -18.75 5.73 -15.89
N LYS A 492 -20.03 5.52 -15.55
CA LYS A 492 -21.05 5.00 -16.47
C LYS A 492 -21.17 5.90 -17.70
N TYR A 493 -21.23 7.22 -17.49
CA TYR A 493 -21.27 8.19 -18.57
C TYR A 493 -20.03 8.08 -19.49
N LEU A 494 -18.82 8.07 -18.91
CA LEU A 494 -17.56 8.00 -19.65
C LEU A 494 -17.38 6.68 -20.44
N CYS A 495 -17.89 5.57 -19.92
CA CYS A 495 -17.82 4.29 -20.65
C CYS A 495 -18.68 4.33 -21.93
N ASN A 496 -19.84 4.99 -21.87
CA ASN A 496 -20.73 5.19 -23.01
C ASN A 496 -20.16 6.22 -24.00
N HIS A 497 -19.39 7.20 -23.52
CA HIS A 497 -18.81 8.29 -24.33
C HIS A 497 -17.28 8.37 -24.15
N PRO A 498 -16.49 7.46 -24.76
CA PRO A 498 -15.06 7.32 -24.51
C PRO A 498 -14.20 8.44 -25.11
N GLU A 499 -14.63 9.06 -26.22
CA GLU A 499 -13.92 10.19 -26.85
C GLU A 499 -14.01 11.46 -26.00
N ASP A 500 -14.87 11.42 -24.99
CA ASP A 500 -15.15 12.55 -24.14
C ASP A 500 -14.33 12.52 -22.84
N LEU A 501 -13.25 11.77 -22.64
CA LEU A 501 -12.51 11.98 -21.38
C LEU A 501 -11.94 13.41 -21.29
N GLY A 502 -11.46 13.95 -22.41
CA GLY A 502 -11.10 15.36 -22.54
C GLY A 502 -12.32 16.26 -22.76
N LYS A 503 -13.31 15.79 -23.53
CA LYS A 503 -14.52 16.58 -23.81
C LYS A 503 -15.56 16.57 -22.69
N TYR A 504 -15.55 15.65 -21.74
CA TYR A 504 -16.48 15.56 -20.60
C TYR A 504 -16.17 16.71 -19.66
N LEU A 505 -14.88 16.97 -19.42
CA LEU A 505 -14.46 18.16 -18.72
C LEU A 505 -14.80 19.40 -19.53
N SER A 506 -14.57 19.41 -20.84
CA SER A 506 -15.02 20.54 -21.65
C SER A 506 -16.53 20.60 -21.81
N THR A 507 -17.36 19.57 -21.62
CA THR A 507 -18.82 19.62 -21.90
C THR A 507 -19.58 19.87 -20.61
N ALA A 508 -19.14 19.25 -19.51
CA ALA A 508 -19.53 19.65 -18.16
C ALA A 508 -19.05 21.08 -17.88
N ALA A 509 -17.83 21.46 -18.31
CA ALA A 509 -17.47 22.86 -18.33
C ALA A 509 -18.38 23.61 -19.31
N ASN A 510 -18.36 23.35 -20.63
CA ASN A 510 -18.97 24.17 -21.70
C ASN A 510 -20.48 24.41 -21.56
N SER A 511 -21.24 23.54 -20.89
CA SER A 511 -22.64 23.84 -20.60
C SER A 511 -22.82 25.09 -19.72
N ILE A 512 -21.78 25.47 -18.98
CA ILE A 512 -21.69 26.71 -18.19
C ILE A 512 -20.55 27.61 -18.73
N HIS A 513 -19.52 27.01 -19.35
CA HIS A 513 -18.32 27.69 -19.85
C HIS A 513 -18.58 28.56 -21.06
N ALA A 514 -19.52 28.23 -21.94
CA ALA A 514 -19.77 29.10 -23.09
C ALA A 514 -20.28 30.49 -22.67
N GLU A 515 -20.98 30.59 -21.52
CA GLU A 515 -21.37 31.86 -20.89
C GLU A 515 -20.27 32.45 -19.99
N LEU A 516 -19.50 31.61 -19.28
CA LEU A 516 -18.38 32.04 -18.40
C LEU A 516 -17.11 32.47 -19.16
N GLU A 517 -16.74 31.82 -20.26
CA GLU A 517 -15.54 32.11 -21.08
C GLU A 517 -15.63 33.50 -21.72
N GLN A 518 -16.84 33.99 -21.97
CA GLN A 518 -17.06 35.36 -22.46
C GLN A 518 -16.74 36.43 -21.39
N LYS A 519 -16.71 36.07 -20.10
CA LYS A 519 -16.48 37.01 -18.98
C LYS A 519 -15.21 36.76 -18.18
N ILE A 520 -14.65 35.54 -18.22
CA ILE A 520 -13.43 35.20 -17.49
C ILE A 520 -12.53 34.31 -18.39
N PRO A 521 -11.31 34.76 -18.77
CA PRO A 521 -10.43 34.09 -19.73
C PRO A 521 -9.68 32.87 -19.12
N LEU A 522 -10.38 32.01 -18.37
CA LEU A 522 -9.73 31.25 -17.30
C LEU A 522 -9.17 29.87 -17.66
N THR A 523 -9.77 29.07 -18.54
CA THR A 523 -9.38 27.65 -18.63
C THR A 523 -8.36 27.32 -19.71
N SER A 524 -8.22 28.14 -20.74
CA SER A 524 -7.19 27.97 -21.77
C SER A 524 -5.81 28.47 -21.33
N LYS A 525 -5.74 29.38 -20.33
CA LYS A 525 -4.48 29.95 -19.80
C LYS A 525 -3.84 29.18 -18.63
N PHE A 526 -4.54 28.27 -17.94
CA PHE A 526 -3.91 27.50 -16.85
C PHE A 526 -3.04 26.36 -17.40
N ALA A 527 -1.75 26.63 -17.51
CA ALA A 527 -0.76 25.71 -18.05
C ALA A 527 -0.60 24.37 -17.29
N THR A 528 -1.08 24.26 -16.03
CA THR A 528 -0.88 23.07 -15.17
C THR A 528 -2.17 22.59 -14.50
N GLU A 529 -2.31 21.27 -14.29
CA GLU A 529 -3.49 20.65 -13.66
C GLU A 529 -3.60 21.03 -12.17
N THR A 530 -2.48 21.35 -11.53
CA THR A 530 -2.41 21.84 -10.15
C THR A 530 -3.07 23.20 -10.00
N LYS A 531 -2.86 24.13 -10.95
CA LYS A 531 -3.52 25.43 -10.97
C LYS A 531 -5.04 25.25 -11.02
N LYS A 532 -5.52 24.39 -11.91
CA LYS A 532 -6.95 24.05 -12.03
C LYS A 532 -7.51 23.49 -10.73
N ILE A 533 -6.84 22.51 -10.11
CA ILE A 533 -7.28 21.94 -8.81
C ILE A 533 -7.42 23.05 -7.76
N LEU A 534 -6.41 23.91 -7.63
CA LEU A 534 -6.40 24.97 -6.62
C LEU A 534 -7.50 26.02 -6.85
N VAL A 535 -7.68 26.47 -8.09
CA VAL A 535 -8.71 27.45 -8.47
C VAL A 535 -10.12 26.90 -8.21
N TRP A 536 -10.41 25.68 -8.68
CA TRP A 536 -11.71 25.05 -8.46
C TRP A 536 -11.96 24.72 -6.98
N HIS A 537 -10.92 24.30 -6.24
CA HIS A 537 -11.04 24.05 -4.81
C HIS A 537 -11.37 25.35 -4.06
N MET A 538 -10.68 26.44 -4.39
CA MET A 538 -10.94 27.76 -3.83
C MET A 538 -12.36 28.24 -4.15
N ALA A 539 -12.82 28.09 -5.39
CA ALA A 539 -14.20 28.40 -5.80
C ALA A 539 -15.23 27.58 -5.01
N THR A 540 -14.98 26.28 -4.83
CA THR A 540 -15.86 25.40 -4.04
C THR A 540 -15.91 25.85 -2.57
N CYS A 541 -14.76 26.21 -1.99
CA CYS A 541 -14.71 26.73 -0.63
C CYS A 541 -15.39 28.09 -0.47
N TYR A 542 -15.35 28.96 -1.49
CA TYR A 542 -16.10 30.21 -1.51
C TYR A 542 -17.60 29.96 -1.48
N CYS A 543 -18.12 29.10 -2.37
CA CYS A 543 -19.54 28.71 -2.38
C CYS A 543 -19.97 28.02 -1.07
N GLU A 544 -19.07 27.26 -0.44
CA GLU A 544 -19.34 26.63 0.87
C GLU A 544 -19.52 27.67 1.98
N ILE A 545 -18.71 28.73 2.00
CA ILE A 545 -18.82 29.81 2.99
C ILE A 545 -20.07 30.66 2.73
N ASP A 546 -20.38 30.96 1.47
CA ASP A 546 -21.58 31.71 1.07
C ASP A 546 -22.87 30.97 1.46
N LEU A 547 -22.94 29.66 1.19
CA LEU A 547 -24.07 28.83 1.59
C LEU A 547 -24.26 28.84 3.12
N ALA A 548 -23.16 28.71 3.87
CA ALA A 548 -23.18 28.70 5.33
C ALA A 548 -23.60 30.05 5.94
N GLU A 549 -23.33 31.16 5.28
CA GLU A 549 -23.77 32.49 5.70
C GLU A 549 -25.26 32.70 5.37
N THR A 550 -25.69 32.28 4.17
CA THR A 550 -27.08 32.42 3.69
C THR A 550 -28.06 31.56 4.49
N SER A 551 -27.64 30.38 4.96
CA SER A 551 -28.52 29.42 5.62
C SER A 551 -28.91 29.77 7.07
N LYS A 552 -28.39 30.88 7.65
CA LYS A 552 -28.72 31.42 9.00
C LYS A 552 -28.96 30.37 10.11
N ASN A 553 -28.21 29.26 10.12
CA ASN A 553 -28.24 28.32 11.25
C ASN A 553 -27.48 28.94 12.43
N THR A 554 -28.24 29.73 13.17
CA THR A 554 -27.85 30.38 14.41
C THR A 554 -27.86 29.33 15.51
N SER A 555 -26.82 29.35 16.34
CA SER A 555 -26.55 28.51 17.51
C SER A 555 -25.75 27.22 17.25
N ILE A 556 -24.55 27.24 17.85
CA ILE A 556 -23.57 26.15 18.03
C ILE A 556 -22.43 26.16 16.98
N PHE A 557 -21.36 26.83 17.39
CA PHE A 557 -20.06 27.09 16.74
C PHE A 557 -19.99 28.29 15.77
N SER A 558 -19.99 29.49 16.38
CA SER A 558 -19.37 30.72 15.87
C SER A 558 -17.84 30.62 15.73
N SER A 559 -17.23 29.47 16.02
CA SER A 559 -15.81 29.28 15.80
C SER A 559 -15.58 28.63 14.44
N LEU A 560 -14.78 29.32 13.65
CA LEU A 560 -14.09 28.93 12.43
C LEU A 560 -13.37 27.54 12.49
N THR A 561 -13.34 26.86 13.66
CA THR A 561 -12.58 25.63 13.98
C THR A 561 -13.22 24.30 13.57
N SER A 562 -14.51 24.25 13.23
CA SER A 562 -15.11 23.02 12.68
C SER A 562 -14.77 22.87 11.19
N PRO A 563 -14.62 21.63 10.65
CA PRO A 563 -14.62 21.45 9.21
C PRO A 563 -15.89 22.07 8.64
N PHE A 564 -15.76 22.85 7.56
CA PHE A 564 -16.88 23.57 6.92
C PHE A 564 -18.01 22.63 6.46
N LEU A 565 -17.74 21.33 6.42
CA LEU A 565 -18.73 20.27 6.28
C LEU A 565 -19.83 20.47 7.33
N LEU A 566 -20.97 21.03 6.90
CA LEU A 566 -22.14 21.27 7.75
C LEU A 566 -22.53 19.95 8.42
N LYS A 567 -22.19 19.77 9.71
CA LYS A 567 -22.46 18.51 10.43
C LYS A 567 -23.92 18.37 10.87
N ASN A 568 -24.63 19.49 10.99
CA ASN A 568 -26.05 19.54 11.34
C ASN A 568 -26.83 19.83 10.06
N LEU A 569 -27.11 18.75 9.33
CA LEU A 569 -27.76 18.75 8.02
C LEU A 569 -29.29 18.60 8.09
N ASP A 570 -29.86 18.46 9.29
CA ASP A 570 -31.29 18.19 9.48
C ASP A 570 -32.23 19.29 8.96
N SER A 571 -31.70 20.46 8.59
CA SER A 571 -32.47 21.60 8.05
C SER A 571 -32.35 21.80 6.53
N LEU A 572 -31.54 21.02 5.82
CA LEU A 572 -31.34 21.13 4.37
C LEU A 572 -32.16 20.06 3.63
N ASP A 573 -32.58 20.38 2.40
CA ASP A 573 -33.25 19.42 1.51
C ASP A 573 -32.34 18.20 1.28
N GLU A 574 -32.89 16.98 1.37
CA GLU A 574 -32.12 15.72 1.34
C GLU A 574 -31.33 15.58 0.02
N GLY A 575 -31.91 16.06 -1.08
CA GLY A 575 -31.24 16.14 -2.38
C GLY A 575 -30.05 17.11 -2.42
N LEU A 576 -30.15 18.25 -1.73
CA LEU A 576 -29.05 19.23 -1.62
C LEU A 576 -27.89 18.68 -0.81
N GLN A 577 -28.20 18.05 0.32
CA GLN A 577 -27.22 17.48 1.26
C GLN A 577 -26.33 16.44 0.58
N SER A 578 -26.91 15.53 -0.19
CA SER A 578 -26.15 14.47 -0.86
C SER A 578 -25.14 15.04 -1.86
N HIS A 579 -25.58 15.98 -2.70
CA HIS A 579 -24.75 16.66 -3.68
C HIS A 579 -23.64 17.51 -3.04
N TYR A 580 -23.98 18.29 -2.02
CA TYR A 580 -23.02 19.09 -1.25
C TYR A 580 -21.92 18.21 -0.61
N THR A 581 -22.33 17.12 0.03
CA THR A 581 -21.43 16.21 0.73
C THR A 581 -20.45 15.54 -0.23
N ALA A 582 -20.92 15.08 -1.40
CA ALA A 582 -20.07 14.47 -2.41
C ALA A 582 -19.08 15.49 -3.02
N ALA A 583 -19.57 16.68 -3.40
CA ALA A 583 -18.76 17.72 -4.01
C ALA A 583 -17.64 18.22 -3.08
N THR A 584 -17.96 18.54 -1.82
CA THR A 584 -16.97 19.02 -0.84
C THR A 584 -15.93 17.95 -0.51
N ALA A 585 -16.36 16.69 -0.32
CA ALA A 585 -15.46 15.57 -0.06
C ALA A 585 -14.47 15.30 -1.22
N LEU A 586 -14.93 15.43 -2.46
CA LEU A 586 -14.09 15.26 -3.65
C LEU A 586 -13.15 16.46 -3.86
N SER A 587 -13.64 17.68 -3.68
CA SER A 587 -12.86 18.92 -3.75
C SER A 587 -11.71 18.91 -2.73
N GLN A 588 -12.02 18.67 -1.45
CA GLN A 588 -11.03 18.62 -0.38
C GLN A 588 -10.07 17.41 -0.53
N TYR A 589 -10.51 16.30 -1.13
CA TYR A 589 -9.59 15.21 -1.51
C TYR A 589 -8.62 15.61 -2.62
N SER A 590 -9.10 16.33 -3.64
CA SER A 590 -8.24 16.82 -4.72
C SER A 590 -7.16 17.80 -4.20
N ALA A 591 -7.53 18.68 -3.25
CA ALA A 591 -6.58 19.56 -2.58
C ALA A 591 -5.56 18.78 -1.75
N HIS A 592 -6.00 17.70 -1.07
CA HIS A 592 -5.10 16.79 -0.38
C HIS A 592 -4.08 16.14 -1.33
N LEU A 593 -4.51 15.73 -2.52
CA LEU A 593 -3.63 15.12 -3.51
C LEU A 593 -2.50 16.09 -3.88
N VAL A 594 -2.83 17.35 -4.17
CA VAL A 594 -1.82 18.39 -4.44
C VAL A 594 -0.90 18.61 -3.24
N ALA A 595 -1.47 18.73 -2.04
CA ALA A 595 -0.73 19.05 -0.82
C ALA A 595 0.27 17.96 -0.42
N LEU A 596 -0.18 16.71 -0.37
CA LEU A 596 0.52 15.61 0.31
C LEU A 596 0.90 14.45 -0.63
N ARG A 597 0.38 14.42 -1.84
CA ARG A 597 0.56 13.36 -2.84
C ARG A 597 0.81 13.92 -4.23
N SER A 598 1.68 14.93 -4.35
CA SER A 598 2.04 15.53 -5.64
C SER A 598 2.50 14.55 -6.75
N PRO A 599 3.05 13.34 -6.47
CA PRO A 599 3.27 12.32 -7.51
C PRO A 599 1.99 11.74 -8.14
N LEU A 600 0.83 11.95 -7.52
CA LEU A 600 -0.50 11.57 -8.02
C LEU A 600 -1.21 12.73 -8.75
N VAL A 601 -0.50 13.81 -9.04
CA VAL A 601 -0.97 14.88 -9.92
C VAL A 601 -0.21 14.74 -11.25
N PRO A 602 -0.86 14.91 -12.42
CA PRO A 602 -0.19 14.76 -13.72
C PRO A 602 1.03 15.69 -13.93
N ASP A 603 1.11 16.79 -13.18
CA ASP A 603 2.21 17.76 -13.27
C ASP A 603 3.52 17.26 -12.64
N ARG A 604 4.63 17.97 -12.92
CA ARG A 604 5.90 17.73 -12.22
C ARG A 604 5.71 17.96 -10.72
N SER A 605 5.93 16.91 -9.92
CA SER A 605 5.65 16.88 -8.48
C SER A 605 6.28 18.03 -7.69
N LEU A 606 7.48 18.49 -8.08
CA LEU A 606 8.17 19.63 -7.48
C LEU A 606 7.42 20.95 -7.71
N VAL A 607 6.93 21.18 -8.94
CA VAL A 607 6.19 22.39 -9.33
C VAL A 607 4.87 22.44 -8.58
N ALA A 608 4.12 21.33 -8.59
CA ALA A 608 2.86 21.22 -7.86
C ALA A 608 3.03 21.52 -6.37
N THR A 609 4.11 21.00 -5.77
CA THR A 609 4.42 21.21 -4.34
C THR A 609 4.84 22.66 -4.04
N LYS A 610 5.64 23.28 -4.91
CA LYS A 610 6.06 24.69 -4.76
C LYS A 610 4.85 25.61 -4.87
N LEU A 611 4.05 25.44 -5.91
CA LEU A 611 2.88 26.27 -6.20
C LEU A 611 1.88 26.20 -5.05
N PHE A 612 1.51 25.00 -4.62
CA PHE A 612 0.62 24.78 -3.47
C PHE A 612 1.13 25.48 -2.21
N ARG A 613 2.44 25.37 -1.91
CA ARG A 613 3.02 26.01 -0.72
C ARG A 613 2.92 27.53 -0.79
N SER A 614 3.19 28.11 -1.96
CA SER A 614 3.10 29.56 -2.16
C SER A 614 1.66 30.02 -1.93
N THR A 615 0.69 29.36 -2.58
CA THR A 615 -0.74 29.66 -2.43
C THR A 615 -1.21 29.53 -0.99
N VAL A 616 -0.81 28.48 -0.27
CA VAL A 616 -1.13 28.36 1.16
C VAL A 616 -0.54 29.53 1.94
N VAL A 617 0.75 29.82 1.82
CA VAL A 617 1.40 30.91 2.58
C VAL A 617 0.76 32.26 2.30
N LYS A 618 0.43 32.56 1.04
CA LYS A 618 -0.25 33.81 0.67
C LYS A 618 -1.66 33.86 1.26
N THR A 619 -2.45 32.79 1.13
CA THR A 619 -3.79 32.68 1.73
C THR A 619 -3.73 32.88 3.25
N LEU A 620 -2.74 32.27 3.91
CA LEU A 620 -2.50 32.42 5.35
C LEU A 620 -2.15 33.86 5.75
N GLY A 621 -1.40 34.56 4.89
CA GLY A 621 -1.03 35.96 5.09
C GLY A 621 -2.23 36.90 4.97
N LEU A 622 -3.03 36.72 3.91
CA LEU A 622 -4.24 37.52 3.64
C LEU A 622 -5.28 37.37 4.75
N LEU A 623 -5.61 36.12 5.10
CA LEU A 623 -6.69 35.84 6.06
C LEU A 623 -6.24 36.02 7.52
N ARG A 624 -5.04 36.56 7.77
CA ARG A 624 -4.43 36.65 9.11
C ARG A 624 -5.27 37.42 10.13
N SER A 625 -5.96 38.46 9.66
CA SER A 625 -6.77 39.39 10.44
C SER A 625 -8.21 38.90 10.65
N CYS A 626 -8.73 38.03 9.78
CA CYS A 626 -10.13 37.63 9.75
C CYS A 626 -10.54 36.78 10.97
N ARG A 627 -11.69 37.10 11.57
CA ARG A 627 -12.28 36.45 12.75
C ARG A 627 -13.67 35.84 12.50
N SER A 628 -14.32 36.18 11.39
CA SER A 628 -15.64 35.68 11.01
C SER A 628 -15.67 35.19 9.56
N ARG A 629 -16.65 34.34 9.20
CA ARG A 629 -16.85 33.88 7.82
C ARG A 629 -17.12 35.04 6.86
N LYS A 630 -17.90 36.01 7.30
CA LYS A 630 -18.19 37.25 6.57
C LYS A 630 -16.94 38.10 6.31
N GLU A 631 -16.04 38.22 7.29
CA GLU A 631 -14.74 38.89 7.07
C GLU A 631 -13.87 38.15 6.06
N VAL A 632 -13.91 36.81 6.06
CA VAL A 632 -13.19 36.01 5.05
C VAL A 632 -13.75 36.27 3.66
N LEU A 633 -15.08 36.27 3.48
CA LEU A 633 -15.69 36.59 2.19
C LEU A 633 -15.32 38.00 1.72
N LEU A 634 -15.42 38.99 2.60
CA LEU A 634 -15.12 40.39 2.28
C LEU A 634 -13.66 40.58 1.85
N GLU A 635 -12.72 39.95 2.56
CA GLU A 635 -11.29 40.02 2.20
C GLU A 635 -11.00 39.32 0.87
N LEU A 636 -11.67 38.20 0.60
CA LEU A 636 -11.56 37.49 -0.68
C LEU A 636 -12.17 38.29 -1.84
N ASP A 637 -13.29 38.98 -1.59
CA ASP A 637 -13.93 39.85 -2.57
C ASP A 637 -13.03 41.05 -2.90
N ASN A 638 -12.46 41.70 -1.89
CA ASN A 638 -11.49 42.78 -2.07
C ASN A 638 -10.31 42.34 -2.96
N LEU A 639 -9.71 41.19 -2.67
CA LEU A 639 -8.61 40.62 -3.46
C LEU A 639 -9.02 40.39 -4.93
N ALA A 640 -10.24 39.91 -5.15
CA ALA A 640 -10.73 39.56 -6.48
C ALA A 640 -11.09 40.78 -7.33
N ASP A 641 -11.33 41.93 -6.70
CA ASP A 641 -11.67 43.21 -7.33
C ASP A 641 -10.44 44.11 -7.57
N GLU A 642 -9.26 43.73 -7.06
CA GLU A 642 -7.99 44.35 -7.47
C GLU A 642 -7.78 44.18 -8.98
N ASN A 643 -7.32 45.26 -9.65
CA ASN A 643 -7.06 45.28 -11.09
C ASN A 643 -5.98 44.25 -11.48
N ASP A 644 -6.08 43.73 -12.71
CA ASP A 644 -5.11 42.78 -13.28
C ASP A 644 -3.89 43.50 -13.90
N ASP A 645 -3.73 44.82 -13.68
CA ASP A 645 -2.72 45.68 -14.34
C ASP A 645 -1.30 45.53 -13.77
N ASP A 646 -1.11 44.75 -12.70
CA ASP A 646 0.21 44.41 -12.18
C ASP A 646 0.76 43.19 -12.94
N ASP A 647 1.51 43.43 -14.02
CA ASP A 647 2.29 42.40 -14.76
C ASP A 647 3.31 41.64 -13.86
N ASP A 648 3.44 42.04 -12.58
CA ASP A 648 4.30 41.46 -11.54
C ASP A 648 3.56 40.56 -10.51
N ASP A 649 2.25 40.30 -10.70
CA ASP A 649 1.50 39.44 -9.77
C ASP A 649 2.07 38.01 -9.72
N ASP A 650 2.47 37.58 -8.52
CA ASP A 650 2.95 36.22 -8.29
C ASP A 650 1.88 35.18 -8.70
N GLU A 651 2.31 34.03 -9.25
CA GLU A 651 1.39 32.98 -9.75
C GLU A 651 0.35 32.52 -8.70
N ASP A 652 0.65 32.64 -7.42
CA ASP A 652 -0.23 32.25 -6.33
C ASP A 652 -1.34 33.26 -6.04
N ILE A 653 -1.12 34.56 -6.24
CA ILE A 653 -2.13 35.62 -6.17
C ILE A 653 -3.14 35.41 -7.30
N ILE A 654 -2.65 35.16 -8.51
CA ILE A 654 -3.47 34.87 -9.69
C ILE A 654 -4.38 33.67 -9.43
N ILE A 655 -3.88 32.61 -8.77
CA ILE A 655 -4.71 31.44 -8.41
C ILE A 655 -5.85 31.81 -7.45
N LEU A 656 -5.57 32.67 -6.46
CA LEU A 656 -6.58 33.09 -5.48
C LEU A 656 -7.63 34.00 -6.10
N LYS A 657 -7.21 35.05 -6.82
CA LYS A 657 -8.11 35.96 -7.56
C LYS A 657 -9.05 35.16 -8.48
N ASN A 658 -8.49 34.23 -9.25
CA ASN A 658 -9.24 33.39 -10.17
C ASN A 658 -10.20 32.41 -9.48
N GLY A 659 -9.79 31.84 -8.35
CA GLY A 659 -10.65 30.97 -7.55
C GLY A 659 -11.90 31.69 -7.03
N VAL A 660 -11.73 32.91 -6.51
CA VAL A 660 -12.84 33.73 -6.01
C VAL A 660 -13.73 34.22 -7.15
N ARG A 661 -13.16 34.74 -8.24
CA ARG A 661 -13.92 35.17 -9.43
C ARG A 661 -14.76 34.02 -10.02
N LEU A 662 -14.21 32.81 -10.05
CA LEU A 662 -14.93 31.62 -10.48
C LEU A 662 -16.09 31.29 -9.51
N GLY A 663 -15.86 31.31 -8.20
CA GLY A 663 -16.91 31.08 -7.19
C GLY A 663 -18.08 32.08 -7.31
N ARG A 664 -17.78 33.37 -7.46
CA ARG A 664 -18.78 34.43 -7.68
C ARG A 664 -19.61 34.19 -8.93
N SER A 665 -18.96 33.78 -10.00
CA SER A 665 -19.64 33.55 -11.28
C SER A 665 -20.57 32.34 -11.23
N LEU A 666 -20.16 31.26 -10.55
CA LEU A 666 -21.00 30.08 -10.32
C LEU A 666 -22.26 30.43 -9.52
N LEU A 667 -22.14 31.25 -8.47
CA LEU A 667 -23.29 31.71 -7.67
C LEU A 667 -24.23 32.62 -8.48
N LYS A 668 -23.68 33.44 -9.38
CA LYS A 668 -24.46 34.37 -10.22
C LYS A 668 -25.25 33.64 -11.32
N GLU A 669 -24.65 32.64 -11.95
CA GLU A 669 -25.26 31.92 -13.07
C GLU A 669 -26.21 30.81 -12.60
N ILE A 670 -25.87 30.11 -11.52
CA ILE A 670 -26.67 29.00 -11.00
C ILE A 670 -27.52 29.48 -9.83
N LYS A 671 -28.72 29.97 -10.14
CA LYS A 671 -29.66 30.57 -9.17
C LYS A 671 -30.18 29.63 -8.06
N THR A 672 -29.89 28.33 -8.09
CA THR A 672 -30.41 27.36 -7.11
C THR A 672 -29.28 26.54 -6.54
N ASP A 673 -29.14 26.51 -5.21
CA ASP A 673 -28.10 25.77 -4.50
C ASP A 673 -28.07 24.29 -4.90
N THR A 674 -29.24 23.64 -5.04
CA THR A 674 -29.33 22.24 -5.47
C THR A 674 -28.68 21.99 -6.83
N LYS A 675 -28.88 22.90 -7.79
CA LYS A 675 -28.28 22.80 -9.12
C LYS A 675 -26.78 23.08 -9.07
N LEU A 676 -26.35 24.04 -8.25
CA LEU A 676 -24.94 24.41 -8.06
C LEU A 676 -24.15 23.23 -7.49
N TRP A 677 -24.63 22.63 -6.41
CA TRP A 677 -23.93 21.52 -5.76
C TRP A 677 -23.98 20.24 -6.60
N LYS A 678 -25.08 19.98 -7.31
CA LYS A 678 -25.16 18.89 -8.29
C LYS A 678 -24.15 19.07 -9.43
N PHE A 679 -23.96 20.29 -9.89
CA PHE A 679 -22.95 20.62 -10.89
C PHE A 679 -21.54 20.37 -10.34
N LEU A 680 -21.22 20.90 -9.16
CA LEU A 680 -19.91 20.73 -8.51
C LEU A 680 -19.59 19.25 -8.25
N GLU A 681 -20.58 18.44 -7.83
CA GLU A 681 -20.41 17.00 -7.69
C GLU A 681 -20.02 16.35 -9.02
N LYS A 682 -20.78 16.59 -10.08
CA LYS A 682 -20.53 16.00 -11.41
C LYS A 682 -19.19 16.45 -11.99
N PHE A 683 -18.82 17.70 -11.77
CA PHE A 683 -17.53 18.26 -12.13
C PHE A 683 -16.40 17.52 -11.39
N TRP A 684 -16.44 17.50 -10.05
CA TRP A 684 -15.38 16.90 -9.25
C TRP A 684 -15.25 15.39 -9.44
N ALA A 685 -16.36 14.67 -9.60
CA ALA A 685 -16.37 13.24 -9.85
C ALA A 685 -15.69 12.91 -11.19
N GLY A 686 -16.04 13.62 -12.25
CA GLY A 686 -15.40 13.43 -13.56
C GLY A 686 -13.96 13.94 -13.61
N TYR A 687 -13.65 15.06 -12.95
CA TYR A 687 -12.29 15.59 -12.87
C TYR A 687 -11.36 14.66 -12.10
N LEU A 688 -11.83 14.02 -11.04
CA LEU A 688 -11.05 13.01 -10.32
C LEU A 688 -10.77 11.76 -11.19
N LEU A 689 -11.74 11.33 -12.02
CA LEU A 689 -11.54 10.26 -13.00
C LEU A 689 -10.54 10.66 -14.08
N TYR A 690 -10.57 11.91 -14.55
CA TYR A 690 -9.57 12.45 -15.47
C TYR A 690 -8.17 12.47 -14.85
N LEU A 691 -8.03 12.95 -13.61
CA LEU A 691 -6.76 12.92 -12.89
C LEU A 691 -6.24 11.49 -12.77
N ALA A 692 -7.10 10.55 -12.33
CA ALA A 692 -6.74 9.15 -12.23
C ALA A 692 -6.28 8.59 -13.58
N ALA A 693 -6.98 8.85 -14.70
CA ALA A 693 -6.60 8.34 -16.01
C ALA A 693 -5.25 8.86 -16.51
N ASN A 694 -4.90 10.12 -16.20
CA ASN A 694 -3.71 10.80 -16.71
C ASN A 694 -2.47 10.64 -15.82
N VAL A 695 -2.59 10.21 -14.56
CA VAL A 695 -1.43 9.97 -13.71
C VAL A 695 -0.65 8.72 -14.17
N GLY A 696 0.67 8.85 -14.21
CA GLY A 696 1.58 7.76 -14.60
C GLY A 696 1.58 6.61 -13.57
N PRO A 697 1.88 5.36 -13.99
CA PRO A 697 1.89 4.20 -13.10
C PRO A 697 2.86 4.35 -11.91
N ASP A 698 3.97 5.06 -12.08
CA ASP A 698 4.95 5.25 -11.00
C ASP A 698 4.38 6.03 -9.80
N GLY A 699 3.50 7.02 -10.04
CA GLY A 699 2.81 7.76 -8.98
C GLY A 699 1.89 6.85 -8.15
N HIS A 700 1.15 5.97 -8.83
CA HIS A 700 0.29 4.97 -8.19
C HIS A 700 1.11 3.92 -7.43
N LYS A 701 2.27 3.53 -7.94
CA LYS A 701 3.20 2.63 -7.24
C LYS A 701 3.72 3.25 -5.95
N GLU A 702 4.12 4.53 -5.97
CA GLU A 702 4.57 5.23 -4.75
C GLU A 702 3.42 5.34 -3.74
N SER A 703 2.21 5.65 -4.19
CA SER A 703 1.00 5.70 -3.36
C SER A 703 0.70 4.37 -2.67
N LEU A 704 0.80 3.25 -3.39
CA LEU A 704 0.60 1.91 -2.84
C LEU A 704 1.56 1.61 -1.68
N SER A 705 2.81 2.07 -1.76
CA SER A 705 3.81 1.88 -0.69
C SER A 705 3.42 2.51 0.66
N ARG A 706 2.45 3.44 0.64
CA ARG A 706 1.97 4.21 1.81
C ARG A 706 0.53 3.82 2.22
N GLY A 707 0.02 2.69 1.73
CA GLY A 707 -1.29 2.16 2.09
C GLY A 707 -2.40 2.33 1.04
N GLY A 708 -2.06 2.90 -0.13
CA GLY A 708 -2.97 3.06 -1.25
C GLY A 708 -3.94 4.24 -1.08
N GLU A 709 -3.99 5.11 -2.09
CA GLU A 709 -4.93 6.24 -2.13
C GLU A 709 -6.19 5.89 -2.93
N PHE A 710 -7.29 6.59 -2.65
CA PHE A 710 -8.56 6.42 -3.37
C PHE A 710 -8.41 6.60 -4.89
N LEU A 711 -7.60 7.57 -5.34
CA LEU A 711 -7.26 7.78 -6.75
C LEU A 711 -6.68 6.52 -7.42
N THR A 712 -5.94 5.69 -6.69
CA THR A 712 -5.37 4.43 -7.24
C THR A 712 -6.45 3.37 -7.46
N HIS A 713 -7.54 3.40 -6.70
CA HIS A 713 -8.70 2.53 -6.93
C HIS A 713 -9.42 2.94 -8.22
N LEU A 714 -9.61 4.25 -8.42
CA LEU A 714 -10.20 4.79 -9.66
C LEU A 714 -9.33 4.49 -10.88
N TRP A 715 -8.01 4.63 -10.74
CA TRP A 715 -7.05 4.29 -11.79
C TRP A 715 -7.13 2.82 -12.22
N ALA A 716 -7.26 1.89 -11.25
CA ALA A 716 -7.46 0.48 -11.55
C ALA A 716 -8.78 0.23 -12.28
N LEU A 717 -9.89 0.81 -11.80
CA LEU A 717 -11.21 0.73 -12.46
C LEU A 717 -11.17 1.24 -13.90
N LEU A 718 -10.58 2.42 -14.13
CA LEU A 718 -10.44 3.02 -15.46
C LEU A 718 -9.60 2.16 -16.39
N THR A 719 -8.53 1.54 -15.86
CA THR A 719 -7.71 0.59 -16.64
C THR A 719 -8.55 -0.57 -17.16
N HIS A 720 -9.37 -1.16 -16.28
CA HIS A 720 -10.24 -2.28 -16.64
C HIS A 720 -11.43 -1.86 -17.50
N ALA A 721 -11.80 -0.58 -17.50
CA ALA A 721 -12.81 -0.02 -18.40
C ALA A 721 -12.24 0.29 -19.80
N GLY A 722 -10.92 0.14 -20.00
CA GLY A 722 -10.26 0.51 -21.23
C GLY A 722 -10.11 2.02 -21.44
N ILE A 723 -10.28 2.81 -20.37
CA ILE A 723 -10.18 4.28 -20.42
C ILE A 723 -8.78 4.69 -19.99
N PHE A 724 -8.02 5.24 -20.95
CA PHE A 724 -6.64 5.67 -20.74
C PHE A 724 -6.52 7.18 -20.99
N GLY A 725 -5.78 7.88 -20.12
CA GLY A 725 -5.41 9.27 -20.34
C GLY A 725 -4.29 9.43 -21.37
N LYS A 726 -3.87 10.68 -21.60
CA LYS A 726 -2.82 11.08 -22.55
C LYS A 726 -1.44 10.48 -22.22
N THR A 727 -1.25 9.89 -21.05
CA THR A 727 0.02 9.30 -20.59
C THR A 727 0.31 7.90 -21.11
N ARG A 728 -0.44 7.41 -22.12
CA ARG A 728 -0.01 6.26 -22.90
C ARG A 728 1.26 6.64 -23.68
N LYS A 729 2.42 6.45 -23.06
CA LYS A 729 3.64 6.21 -23.83
C LYS A 729 3.39 4.90 -24.57
N ASP A 730 3.23 4.96 -25.89
CA ASP A 730 3.38 3.75 -26.68
C ASP A 730 4.71 3.10 -26.29
N PRO A 731 4.76 1.76 -26.17
CA PRO A 731 6.01 1.10 -25.81
C PRO A 731 7.08 1.57 -26.79
N PRO A 732 8.28 1.98 -26.32
CA PRO A 732 9.39 2.27 -27.22
C PRO A 732 9.54 1.09 -28.17
N VAL A 733 9.77 1.38 -29.46
CA VAL A 733 9.91 0.37 -30.53
C VAL A 733 10.92 -0.74 -30.13
N ALA A 734 11.87 -0.44 -29.24
CA ALA A 734 12.79 -1.40 -28.62
C ALA A 734 12.13 -2.57 -27.86
N LEU A 735 10.91 -2.44 -27.34
CA LEU A 735 10.18 -3.56 -26.69
C LEU A 735 9.39 -4.42 -27.67
N ARG A 736 9.23 -4.01 -28.93
CA ARG A 736 8.69 -4.87 -29.99
C ARG A 736 9.72 -5.86 -30.52
N ASN A 737 11.02 -5.54 -30.40
CA ASN A 737 12.09 -6.24 -31.10
C ASN A 737 13.16 -6.86 -30.19
N LEU A 738 12.93 -7.00 -28.88
CA LEU A 738 13.85 -7.78 -28.04
C LEU A 738 13.56 -9.27 -28.23
N GLU A 739 14.31 -9.84 -29.17
CA GLU A 739 14.48 -11.26 -29.42
C GLU A 739 14.39 -12.07 -28.13
N VAL A 740 13.59 -13.14 -28.21
CA VAL A 740 13.70 -14.27 -27.30
C VAL A 740 15.17 -14.68 -27.32
N ASP A 741 15.83 -14.67 -26.17
CA ASP A 741 17.19 -15.17 -26.04
C ASP A 741 17.24 -16.59 -26.66
N PRO A 742 18.00 -16.82 -27.74
CA PRO A 742 18.04 -18.13 -28.40
C PRO A 742 18.51 -19.24 -27.45
N ASN A 743 19.17 -18.91 -26.34
CA ASN A 743 19.55 -19.89 -25.31
C ASN A 743 18.37 -20.35 -24.42
N GLU A 744 17.22 -19.67 -24.43
CA GLU A 744 15.98 -20.20 -23.80
C GLU A 744 15.26 -21.25 -24.66
N GLN A 745 15.69 -21.48 -25.92
CA GLN A 745 15.15 -22.56 -26.76
C GLN A 745 15.75 -23.94 -26.41
N ILE A 746 16.83 -24.01 -25.62
CA ILE A 746 17.57 -25.26 -25.37
C ILE A 746 16.88 -26.17 -24.32
N TYR A 747 15.82 -25.68 -23.65
CA TYR A 747 14.98 -26.50 -22.76
C TYR A 747 13.56 -26.64 -23.31
N TYR A 748 13.43 -27.29 -24.47
CA TYR A 748 12.15 -27.76 -25.02
C TYR A 748 12.14 -29.28 -25.23
#